data_AF-A0A8D0YA75-F1
#
_entry.id   AF-A0A8D0YA75-F1
#
_cell.length_a   1.000
_cell.length_b   1.000
_cell.length_c   1.000
_cell.angle_alpha   90.00
_cell.angle_beta   90.00
_cell.angle_gamma   90.00
#
_symmetry.space_group_name_H-M   'P 1'
#
loop_
_entity.id
_entity.type
_entity.pdbx_description
1 polymer ?
#
loop_
_entity_poly.entity_id
_entity_poly.type
_entity_poly.pdbx_seq_one_letter_code
_entity_poly.pdbx_strand_id
1 'polypeptide(L)'
;MAACRPEAPGCEEQAWLESARAFIQETLCPPGKEPNIQLTQLVIDHVKTIWSSQGRNQGFTLPLSYSFVSVKDLRTHQHLPCCSHLSWSSTEYQTWAEEAGPRGVPLPRERLLLLGTLTDLSGDLEQEARSGSLYVRDNTGTLGCELIDLDLSWLGHLFIFPSWSYLPATVKPSGEGHLELWGVPVPVFPLTISPGPLTPIPVLYPETASRLLRHRSKLRSVQPNLAGKLVRLSALVKSRKQAYFVLSLGGSSPGDSCVPVIVQGKVTGVLNQPAGFYELDGQLGLCLAYQQSHGLRRVMRRGVCLELQDVHLLQSLGGGLRRPVLASCLRGAVLLRRFSCLMPETQSSHRAQGASLYEQLVWEHQLGLPLYLWATTALTDLACKLCPHVLRHHQFLQHSSPGNPSLGLQILAPTLEVLVPPTFPRRNTHSEILEEPHHCPLQKYAQLQTPCSFPTLAALKEEGKCKAWASFNPKTLLPLPEASHLPSYQLNQRLAWSWLCLLPSAFHPAPVLLGVLVPSSRKGYLRLQDRTGFLHCLLLAKPSQPLTDPGLIGCLVRVERFQLVIERNIRSNFPSWKELGMTGFIQKQEARVYVQFLLADALILTVPRPLLHSASSSAAPQTEPSPSEGPHLGQSRLFLLSHKEALMKRNFCAPPGASSKVAMPTLGFHVLGSWLGGTQRKEGTGWGPPEATEDENSEQKVLLIFLGSSVRWFEFLHPGRVYRLVASGPPTPALFKGGDSPCISQRPLELAGCASCLTVQDEWTLELESSQDVPEVLGTHRALPESSLTDLLSDSFSDSLVSFSAEILSHLRMRPGSTGAVRRCAKLTVALETADCEFPPHLDIYIEDPHLPPPLGLLPGARVYFSQLEKRVSRSRNVYCCFRSSTYVQVLSFPPDTTISAPLPHIYLAELLQGDKAPFRATASCHVVSVFSLQLLWVCAHCTSLCLQGRCTRQNPTCSIQTPISQASIRLLVEDGTAEAVVTCRNHQVAAALGLCPSEWASLLEFVQGPGKVALQFTGPGAQLESSAKTDEPLALFLWTLCASASVLRPVVLSFELERKPSKIIPSEPPRLHRFQCGELPFLTRVHPRIRLSCLSLQEPQHPSDLGALVSSC
;
A
#
# COMPACT_ATOMS: atom_id res chain seq x y z
N MET A 1 49.84 -45.89 -21.02
CA MET A 1 50.68 -47.08 -20.78
C MET A 1 50.70 -47.36 -19.29
N ALA A 2 49.98 -48.41 -18.88
CA ALA A 2 50.23 -49.30 -17.74
C ALA A 2 49.09 -50.33 -17.83
N ALA A 3 49.39 -51.49 -18.40
CA ALA A 3 48.41 -52.53 -18.67
C ALA A 3 47.99 -53.20 -17.36
N CYS A 4 46.75 -52.98 -16.93
CA CYS A 4 46.09 -53.83 -15.94
C CYS A 4 45.51 -55.05 -16.66
N ARG A 5 45.84 -56.24 -16.15
CA ARG A 5 45.25 -57.52 -16.55
C ARG A 5 43.74 -57.51 -16.26
N PRO A 6 42.90 -58.22 -17.04
CA PRO A 6 41.50 -58.42 -16.70
C PRO A 6 41.41 -59.39 -15.50
N GLU A 7 40.77 -58.96 -14.41
CA GLU A 7 40.38 -59.85 -13.32
C GLU A 7 39.35 -60.88 -13.83
N ALA A 8 39.40 -62.10 -13.28
CA ALA A 8 38.52 -63.17 -13.68
C ALA A 8 37.05 -62.86 -13.27
N PRO A 9 36.06 -63.07 -14.16
CA PRO A 9 34.65 -62.68 -13.95
C PRO A 9 33.96 -63.37 -12.75
N GLY A 10 34.55 -64.39 -12.13
CA GLY A 10 33.94 -65.14 -11.03
C GLY A 10 34.03 -64.51 -9.63
N CYS A 11 34.95 -63.57 -9.39
CA CYS A 11 35.15 -63.00 -8.04
C CYS A 11 34.11 -61.92 -7.70
N GLU A 12 33.81 -61.03 -8.66
CA GLU A 12 32.81 -59.97 -8.50
C GLU A 12 31.38 -60.53 -8.41
N GLU A 13 31.06 -61.58 -9.19
CA GLU A 13 29.77 -62.27 -9.14
C GLU A 13 29.52 -62.90 -7.76
N GLN A 14 30.55 -63.53 -7.17
CA GLN A 14 30.45 -64.15 -5.85
C GLN A 14 30.29 -63.11 -4.73
N ALA A 15 31.04 -62.01 -4.78
CA ALA A 15 30.92 -60.92 -3.81
C ALA A 15 29.52 -60.26 -3.85
N TRP A 16 28.96 -60.06 -5.05
CA TRP A 16 27.61 -59.54 -5.21
C TRP A 16 26.55 -60.47 -4.61
N LEU A 17 26.67 -61.79 -4.86
CA LEU A 17 25.75 -62.79 -4.32
C LEU A 17 25.82 -62.86 -2.78
N GLU A 18 27.01 -62.75 -2.20
CA GLU A 18 27.19 -62.70 -0.73
C GLU A 18 26.55 -61.44 -0.13
N SER A 19 26.75 -60.28 -0.74
CA SER A 19 26.12 -59.02 -0.33
C SER A 19 24.58 -59.07 -0.45
N ALA A 20 24.06 -59.61 -1.56
CA ALA A 20 22.63 -59.79 -1.78
C ALA A 20 22.00 -60.75 -0.74
N ARG A 21 22.68 -61.86 -0.42
CA ARG A 21 22.23 -62.81 0.59
C ARG A 21 22.16 -62.19 1.99
N ALA A 22 23.20 -61.46 2.38
CA ALA A 22 23.24 -60.74 3.66
C ALA A 22 22.10 -59.71 3.75
N PHE A 23 21.89 -58.91 2.69
CA PHE A 23 20.83 -57.91 2.64
C PHE A 23 19.43 -58.52 2.77
N ILE A 24 19.12 -59.58 2.01
CA ILE A 24 17.80 -60.23 2.02
C ILE A 24 17.49 -60.82 3.40
N GLN A 25 18.49 -61.37 4.08
CA GLN A 25 18.34 -61.90 5.43
C GLN A 25 18.04 -60.77 6.43
N GLU A 26 18.76 -59.65 6.35
CA GLU A 26 18.56 -58.52 7.27
C GLU A 26 17.20 -57.82 7.07
N THR A 27 16.77 -57.66 5.82
CA THR A 27 15.61 -56.81 5.48
C THR A 27 14.28 -57.54 5.38
N LEU A 28 14.28 -58.86 5.14
CA LEU A 28 13.05 -59.64 4.92
C LEU A 28 12.85 -60.77 5.93
N CYS A 29 13.88 -61.24 6.64
CA CYS A 29 13.71 -62.26 7.69
C CYS A 29 13.49 -61.62 9.07
N PRO A 30 12.52 -62.11 9.88
CA PRO A 30 12.32 -61.62 11.24
C PRO A 30 13.55 -61.87 12.13
N PRO A 31 13.88 -60.99 13.09
CA PRO A 31 15.03 -61.17 13.97
C PRO A 31 14.87 -62.47 14.78
N GLY A 32 15.85 -63.38 14.67
CA GLY A 32 15.91 -64.64 15.43
C GLY A 32 15.37 -65.91 14.73
N LYS A 33 15.04 -65.87 13.44
CA LYS A 33 14.72 -67.07 12.63
C LYS A 33 15.89 -67.49 11.73
N GLU A 34 16.02 -68.80 11.44
CA GLU A 34 17.03 -69.33 10.52
C GLU A 34 16.93 -68.68 9.13
N PRO A 35 18.07 -68.50 8.43
CA PRO A 35 18.09 -67.86 7.11
C PRO A 35 17.24 -68.66 6.10
N ASN A 36 16.23 -68.01 5.52
CA ASN A 36 15.38 -68.63 4.50
C ASN A 36 16.12 -68.70 3.15
N ILE A 37 16.97 -69.72 3.01
CA ILE A 37 17.80 -69.96 1.82
C ILE A 37 16.95 -70.03 0.54
N GLN A 38 15.74 -70.59 0.62
CA GLN A 38 14.82 -70.71 -0.51
C GLN A 38 14.31 -69.35 -0.98
N LEU A 39 13.88 -68.48 -0.07
CA LEU A 39 13.46 -67.11 -0.39
C LEU A 39 14.60 -66.32 -1.05
N THR A 40 15.80 -66.40 -0.49
CA THR A 40 16.97 -65.69 -1.04
C THR A 40 17.32 -66.17 -2.44
N GLN A 41 17.27 -67.48 -2.69
CA GLN A 41 17.51 -68.05 -4.01
C GLN A 41 16.44 -67.62 -5.03
N LEU A 42 15.15 -67.64 -4.64
CA LEU A 42 14.04 -67.17 -5.47
C LEU A 42 14.19 -65.71 -5.88
N VAL A 43 14.51 -64.81 -4.94
CA VAL A 43 14.74 -63.39 -5.25
C VAL A 43 15.87 -63.21 -6.26
N ILE A 44 17.00 -63.91 -6.05
CA ILE A 44 18.16 -63.85 -6.96
C ILE A 44 17.80 -64.38 -8.35
N ASP A 45 17.07 -65.49 -8.43
CA ASP A 45 16.66 -66.08 -9.71
C ASP A 45 15.66 -65.20 -10.47
N HIS A 46 14.77 -64.50 -9.76
CA HIS A 46 13.90 -63.48 -10.36
C HIS A 46 14.70 -62.27 -10.86
N VAL A 47 15.68 -61.76 -10.11
CA VAL A 47 16.57 -60.68 -10.57
C VAL A 47 17.35 -61.11 -11.83
N LYS A 48 17.90 -62.33 -11.85
CA LYS A 48 18.55 -62.90 -13.04
C LYS A 48 17.59 -62.97 -14.22
N THR A 49 16.36 -63.44 -14.00
CA THR A 49 15.35 -63.56 -15.05
C THR A 49 15.00 -62.18 -15.64
N ILE A 50 14.75 -61.18 -14.80
CA ILE A 50 14.46 -59.80 -15.23
C ILE A 50 15.65 -59.24 -16.01
N TRP A 51 16.87 -59.42 -15.49
CA TRP A 51 18.11 -58.99 -16.14
C TRP A 51 18.26 -59.65 -17.52
N SER A 52 18.19 -60.98 -17.60
CA SER A 52 18.41 -61.76 -18.82
C SER A 52 17.30 -61.61 -19.88
N SER A 53 16.07 -61.25 -19.48
CA SER A 53 14.91 -61.15 -20.39
C SER A 53 15.06 -60.19 -21.57
N GLN A 54 16.04 -59.27 -21.53
CA GLN A 54 16.27 -58.29 -22.60
C GLN A 54 17.43 -58.64 -23.56
N GLY A 55 18.10 -59.78 -23.37
CA GLY A 55 19.00 -60.39 -24.37
C GLY A 55 20.23 -59.57 -24.79
N ARG A 56 20.62 -58.50 -24.08
CA ARG A 56 21.65 -57.53 -24.55
C ARG A 56 22.70 -57.12 -23.50
N ASN A 57 22.89 -57.93 -22.45
CA ASN A 57 23.70 -57.53 -21.29
C ASN A 57 25.17 -57.97 -21.40
N GLN A 58 25.97 -57.39 -22.31
CA GLN A 58 27.46 -57.41 -22.35
C GLN A 58 28.20 -58.70 -21.87
N GLY A 59 27.60 -59.89 -21.94
CA GLY A 59 28.15 -61.14 -21.43
C GLY A 59 27.98 -61.45 -19.91
N PHE A 60 27.33 -60.59 -19.11
CA PHE A 60 27.16 -60.81 -17.65
C PHE A 60 25.81 -61.44 -17.27
N THR A 61 25.84 -62.44 -16.39
CA THR A 61 24.63 -63.14 -15.91
C THR A 61 23.91 -62.41 -14.77
N LEU A 62 24.61 -61.52 -14.07
CA LEU A 62 24.11 -60.76 -12.91
C LEU A 62 24.27 -59.25 -13.08
N PRO A 63 23.41 -58.43 -12.44
CA PRO A 63 23.52 -56.97 -12.46
C PRO A 63 24.59 -56.46 -11.48
N LEU A 64 25.87 -56.75 -11.73
CA LEU A 64 26.98 -56.46 -10.80
C LEU A 64 27.13 -54.98 -10.41
N SER A 65 26.59 -54.08 -11.24
CA SER A 65 26.60 -52.64 -10.98
C SER A 65 25.41 -52.14 -10.16
N TYR A 66 24.50 -53.02 -9.74
CA TYR A 66 23.37 -52.69 -8.88
C TYR A 66 23.61 -53.17 -7.46
N SER A 67 23.11 -52.45 -6.46
CA SER A 67 23.07 -52.92 -5.06
C SER A 67 21.64 -52.91 -4.54
N PHE A 68 21.34 -53.75 -3.54
CA PHE A 68 20.05 -53.69 -2.86
C PHE A 68 19.99 -52.48 -1.91
N VAL A 69 18.79 -51.92 -1.74
CA VAL A 69 18.55 -50.80 -0.84
C VAL A 69 17.34 -51.06 0.06
N SER A 70 17.50 -50.81 1.36
CA SER A 70 16.41 -50.95 2.34
C SER A 70 15.55 -49.69 2.38
N VAL A 71 14.32 -49.81 2.86
CA VAL A 71 13.42 -48.67 3.09
C VAL A 71 14.06 -47.66 4.05
N LYS A 72 14.72 -48.15 5.10
CA LYS A 72 15.45 -47.31 6.04
C LYS A 72 16.57 -46.53 5.35
N ASP A 73 17.38 -47.18 4.52
CA ASP A 73 18.50 -46.53 3.83
C ASP A 73 18.04 -45.46 2.82
N LEU A 74 16.96 -45.73 2.09
CA LEU A 74 16.34 -44.71 1.24
C LEU A 74 15.89 -43.50 2.05
N ARG A 75 15.35 -43.71 3.26
CA ARG A 75 14.89 -42.61 4.12
C ARG A 75 16.05 -41.83 4.76
N THR A 76 17.11 -42.51 5.19
CA THR A 76 18.19 -41.90 5.98
C THR A 76 19.35 -41.39 5.15
N HIS A 77 19.72 -42.09 4.07
CA HIS A 77 20.93 -41.81 3.30
C HIS A 77 20.63 -41.15 1.95
N GLN A 78 19.48 -41.43 1.34
CA GLN A 78 19.11 -40.83 0.06
C GLN A 78 18.42 -39.47 0.27
N HIS A 79 19.20 -38.39 0.15
CA HIS A 79 18.70 -37.02 0.30
C HIS A 79 18.36 -36.31 -1.02
N LEU A 80 18.72 -36.91 -2.16
CA LEU A 80 18.41 -36.38 -3.49
C LEU A 80 17.38 -37.26 -4.21
N PRO A 81 16.45 -36.66 -4.97
CA PRO A 81 15.54 -37.42 -5.82
C PRO A 81 16.30 -38.25 -6.84
N CYS A 82 15.88 -39.49 -7.07
CA CYS A 82 16.53 -40.41 -8.01
C CYS A 82 15.53 -41.37 -8.65
N CYS A 83 15.97 -42.05 -9.71
CA CYS A 83 15.24 -43.17 -10.31
C CYS A 83 16.13 -44.40 -10.45
N SER A 84 15.53 -45.58 -10.43
CA SER A 84 16.21 -46.82 -10.78
C SER A 84 15.35 -47.69 -11.68
N HIS A 85 16.00 -48.29 -12.67
CA HIS A 85 15.36 -49.19 -13.62
C HIS A 85 16.32 -50.32 -13.96
N LEU A 86 16.03 -51.54 -13.49
CA LEU A 86 16.95 -52.67 -13.56
C LEU A 86 17.42 -52.95 -15.00
N SER A 87 16.53 -52.87 -15.98
CA SER A 87 16.85 -53.23 -17.37
C SER A 87 17.34 -52.09 -18.28
N TRP A 88 17.52 -50.84 -17.79
CA TRP A 88 17.91 -49.74 -18.68
C TRP A 88 19.38 -49.83 -19.15
N SER A 89 19.61 -49.63 -20.44
CA SER A 89 20.92 -49.27 -20.99
C SER A 89 21.22 -47.77 -20.79
N SER A 90 22.47 -47.35 -20.99
CA SER A 90 22.83 -45.91 -20.93
C SER A 90 22.08 -45.10 -21.99
N THR A 91 21.85 -45.68 -23.17
CA THR A 91 21.11 -45.03 -24.27
C THR A 91 19.61 -44.93 -23.98
N GLU A 92 18.99 -45.95 -23.39
CA GLU A 92 17.57 -45.88 -23.00
C GLU A 92 17.32 -44.85 -21.92
N TYR A 93 18.20 -44.76 -20.92
CA TYR A 93 18.15 -43.69 -19.95
C TYR A 93 18.30 -42.31 -20.62
N GLN A 94 19.22 -42.16 -21.59
CA GLN A 94 19.37 -40.91 -22.33
C GLN A 94 18.09 -40.55 -23.10
N THR A 95 17.47 -41.51 -23.81
CA THR A 95 16.21 -41.26 -24.53
C THR A 95 15.05 -40.89 -23.59
N TRP A 96 14.97 -41.54 -22.42
CA TRP A 96 13.98 -41.19 -21.39
C TRP A 96 14.27 -39.82 -20.76
N ALA A 97 15.55 -39.49 -20.56
CA ALA A 97 16.01 -38.21 -20.04
C ALA A 97 15.79 -37.06 -21.04
N GLU A 98 15.83 -37.32 -22.35
CA GLU A 98 15.53 -36.33 -23.40
C GLU A 98 14.07 -35.85 -23.34
N GLU A 99 13.14 -36.65 -22.79
CA GLU A 99 11.74 -36.24 -22.56
C GLU A 99 11.61 -35.07 -21.56
N ALA A 100 12.66 -34.77 -20.80
CA ALA A 100 12.75 -33.61 -19.92
C ALA A 100 12.70 -32.28 -20.69
N GLY A 101 13.07 -32.29 -21.97
CA GLY A 101 13.20 -31.11 -22.82
C GLY A 101 14.35 -30.18 -22.42
N PRO A 102 14.62 -29.12 -23.20
CA PRO A 102 15.84 -28.32 -23.10
C PRO A 102 15.98 -27.47 -21.82
N ARG A 103 14.91 -27.32 -21.03
CA ARG A 103 14.92 -26.55 -19.77
C ARG A 103 14.72 -27.41 -18.52
N GLY A 104 14.57 -28.73 -18.67
CA GLY A 104 14.28 -29.65 -17.58
C GLY A 104 15.52 -30.45 -17.18
N VAL A 105 15.69 -30.70 -15.88
CA VAL A 105 16.72 -31.62 -15.38
C VAL A 105 16.05 -32.97 -15.11
N PRO A 106 16.45 -34.06 -15.80
CA PRO A 106 15.91 -35.39 -15.57
C PRO A 106 16.35 -35.95 -14.20
N LEU A 107 15.61 -36.90 -13.63
CA LEU A 107 15.99 -37.60 -12.41
C LEU A 107 17.31 -38.35 -12.61
N PRO A 108 18.30 -38.23 -11.70
CA PRO A 108 19.54 -38.99 -11.79
C PRO A 108 19.25 -40.47 -11.63
N ARG A 109 19.89 -41.27 -12.50
CA ARG A 109 19.81 -42.72 -12.46
C ARG A 109 20.73 -43.29 -11.39
N GLU A 110 20.13 -43.94 -10.42
CA GLU A 110 20.79 -44.81 -9.46
C GLU A 110 20.66 -46.28 -9.88
N ARG A 111 21.58 -47.13 -9.45
CA ARG A 111 21.57 -48.57 -9.74
C ARG A 111 21.22 -49.32 -8.46
N LEU A 112 19.96 -49.22 -8.03
CA LEU A 112 19.47 -49.76 -6.77
C LEU A 112 18.31 -50.73 -7.00
N LEU A 113 18.30 -51.83 -6.26
CA LEU A 113 17.24 -52.84 -6.26
C LEU A 113 16.37 -52.68 -5.01
N LEU A 114 15.07 -52.47 -5.23
CA LEU A 114 14.10 -52.31 -4.15
C LEU A 114 13.26 -53.58 -4.00
N LEU A 115 13.21 -54.10 -2.77
CA LEU A 115 12.41 -55.25 -2.36
C LEU A 115 11.46 -54.82 -1.24
N GLY A 116 10.23 -55.32 -1.27
CA GLY A 116 9.29 -55.06 -0.17
C GLY A 116 7.90 -55.62 -0.42
N THR A 117 7.12 -55.66 0.66
CA THR A 117 5.72 -56.07 0.65
C THR A 117 4.85 -54.86 0.33
N LEU A 118 3.96 -54.98 -0.65
CA LEU A 118 2.98 -53.93 -0.95
C LEU A 118 1.81 -54.02 0.03
N THR A 119 1.50 -52.95 0.75
CA THR A 119 0.47 -52.95 1.81
C THR A 119 -0.33 -51.64 1.83
N ASP A 120 -1.56 -51.70 2.36
CA ASP A 120 -2.44 -50.56 2.62
C ASP A 120 -2.40 -50.07 4.08
N LEU A 121 -1.47 -50.61 4.88
CA LEU A 121 -1.28 -50.29 6.30
C LEU A 121 -0.08 -49.37 6.53
N SER A 122 -0.28 -48.27 7.26
CA SER A 122 0.77 -47.31 7.60
C SER A 122 1.77 -47.80 8.65
N GLY A 123 1.36 -48.75 9.51
CA GLY A 123 2.20 -49.31 10.58
C GLY A 123 1.90 -50.78 10.89
N ASP A 124 2.49 -51.28 11.97
CA ASP A 124 2.42 -52.70 12.37
C ASP A 124 1.13 -53.09 13.11
N LEU A 125 0.31 -52.11 13.51
CA LEU A 125 -0.94 -52.33 14.24
C LEU A 125 -2.11 -52.48 13.27
N GLU A 126 -2.71 -53.67 13.19
CA GLU A 126 -3.92 -53.95 12.40
C GLU A 126 -5.16 -53.13 12.80
N GLN A 127 -5.09 -52.38 13.92
CA GLN A 127 -6.16 -51.53 14.44
C GLN A 127 -6.14 -50.08 13.89
N GLU A 128 -5.15 -49.71 13.07
CA GLU A 128 -5.14 -48.40 12.41
C GLU A 128 -6.20 -48.33 11.28
N ALA A 129 -6.92 -47.22 11.19
CA ALA A 129 -7.92 -47.02 10.15
C ALA A 129 -7.24 -46.95 8.76
N ARG A 130 -7.62 -47.87 7.86
CA ARG A 130 -7.13 -47.91 6.47
C ARG A 130 -7.40 -46.58 5.77
N SER A 131 -6.34 -45.87 5.41
CA SER A 131 -6.38 -44.49 4.90
C SER A 131 -6.61 -44.40 3.39
N GLY A 132 -6.53 -45.54 2.69
CA GLY A 132 -6.54 -45.65 1.24
C GLY A 132 -5.20 -45.34 0.56
N SER A 133 -4.12 -45.18 1.33
CA SER A 133 -2.76 -44.99 0.82
C SER A 133 -2.02 -46.32 0.71
N LEU A 134 -1.09 -46.41 -0.24
CA LEU A 134 -0.26 -47.59 -0.47
C LEU A 134 1.15 -47.37 0.07
N TYR A 135 1.76 -48.46 0.52
CA TYR A 135 3.08 -48.45 1.10
C TYR A 135 3.90 -49.66 0.64
N VAL A 136 5.20 -49.45 0.50
CA VAL A 136 6.19 -50.53 0.41
C VAL A 136 6.78 -50.73 1.80
N ARG A 137 6.72 -51.96 2.31
CA ARG A 137 7.20 -52.32 3.65
C ARG A 137 8.27 -53.40 3.57
N ASP A 138 9.37 -53.19 4.29
CA ASP A 138 10.33 -54.23 4.65
C ASP A 138 10.45 -54.27 6.20
N ASN A 139 11.34 -55.12 6.74
CA ASN A 139 11.53 -55.20 8.20
C ASN A 139 12.26 -53.99 8.79
N THR A 140 12.76 -53.08 7.95
CA THR A 140 13.49 -51.86 8.35
C THR A 140 12.59 -50.64 8.42
N GLY A 141 11.44 -50.65 7.74
CA GLY A 141 10.44 -49.59 7.80
C GLY A 141 9.35 -49.69 6.72
N THR A 142 8.50 -48.66 6.70
CA THR A 142 7.42 -48.50 5.71
C THR A 142 7.61 -47.17 4.97
N LEU A 143 7.39 -47.17 3.65
CA LEU A 143 7.51 -45.99 2.79
C LEU A 143 6.30 -45.86 1.88
N GLY A 144 5.66 -44.68 1.86
CA GLY A 144 4.50 -44.43 1.02
C GLY A 144 4.84 -44.53 -0.46
N CYS A 145 3.96 -45.15 -1.25
CA CYS A 145 4.11 -45.30 -2.69
C CYS A 145 2.85 -44.94 -3.47
N GLU A 146 3.02 -44.55 -4.72
CA GLU A 146 1.94 -44.29 -5.68
C GLU A 146 2.17 -45.18 -6.92
N LEU A 147 1.10 -45.78 -7.44
CA LEU A 147 1.10 -46.64 -8.63
C LEU A 147 0.13 -46.11 -9.68
N ILE A 148 0.42 -46.36 -10.95
CA ILE A 148 -0.50 -46.02 -12.07
C ILE A 148 -1.60 -47.06 -12.17
N ASP A 149 -1.24 -48.34 -12.15
CA ASP A 149 -2.16 -49.48 -12.20
C ASP A 149 -1.94 -50.37 -10.98
N LEU A 150 -3.01 -50.68 -10.25
CA LEU A 150 -3.01 -51.56 -9.08
C LEU A 150 -3.93 -52.75 -9.34
N ASP A 151 -3.40 -53.96 -9.21
CA ASP A 151 -4.21 -55.16 -9.02
C ASP A 151 -4.35 -55.43 -7.51
N LEU A 152 -5.58 -55.60 -7.03
CA LEU A 152 -5.85 -55.85 -5.61
C LEU A 152 -5.21 -57.15 -5.12
N SER A 153 -4.95 -58.11 -6.00
CA SER A 153 -4.25 -59.35 -5.67
C SER A 153 -2.78 -59.14 -5.27
N TRP A 154 -2.23 -57.94 -5.47
CA TRP A 154 -0.86 -57.62 -5.07
C TRP A 154 -0.75 -57.25 -3.58
N LEU A 155 -1.83 -56.86 -2.91
CA LEU A 155 -1.77 -56.45 -1.51
C LEU A 155 -1.37 -57.62 -0.60
N GLY A 156 -0.39 -57.39 0.28
CA GLY A 156 0.14 -58.38 1.21
C GLY A 156 1.22 -59.30 0.64
N HIS A 157 1.60 -59.14 -0.63
CA HIS A 157 2.63 -59.95 -1.28
C HIS A 157 3.98 -59.24 -1.39
N LEU A 158 5.05 -60.03 -1.38
CA LEU A 158 6.44 -59.59 -1.52
C LEU A 158 6.82 -59.45 -3.00
N PHE A 159 7.35 -58.29 -3.37
CA PHE A 159 7.73 -57.96 -4.74
C PHE A 159 9.18 -57.49 -4.86
N ILE A 160 9.73 -57.71 -6.06
CA ILE A 160 10.85 -56.96 -6.62
C ILE A 160 10.27 -55.81 -7.43
N PHE A 161 10.69 -54.58 -7.14
CA PHE A 161 10.28 -53.39 -7.89
C PHE A 161 11.38 -53.02 -8.89
N PRO A 162 11.25 -53.40 -10.19
CA PRO A 162 12.32 -53.20 -11.16
C PRO A 162 12.43 -51.75 -11.67
N SER A 163 11.37 -50.95 -11.50
CA SER A 163 11.25 -49.62 -12.11
C SER A 163 10.55 -48.64 -11.15
N TRP A 164 11.30 -47.71 -10.57
CA TRP A 164 10.79 -46.78 -9.57
C TRP A 164 11.58 -45.45 -9.53
N SER A 165 10.94 -44.41 -8.98
CA SER A 165 11.62 -43.20 -8.49
C SER A 165 11.37 -42.97 -7.02
N TYR A 166 12.36 -42.40 -6.35
CA TYR A 166 12.28 -41.97 -4.97
C TYR A 166 12.40 -40.45 -4.89
N LEU A 167 11.44 -39.84 -4.21
CA LEU A 167 11.39 -38.40 -3.98
C LEU A 167 11.50 -38.14 -2.47
N PRO A 168 12.65 -37.62 -1.98
CA PRO A 168 12.83 -37.35 -0.57
C PRO A 168 11.94 -36.19 -0.09
N ALA A 169 11.70 -36.12 1.22
CA ALA A 169 10.89 -35.07 1.81
C ALA A 169 11.53 -33.68 1.63
N THR A 170 10.75 -32.73 1.11
CA THR A 170 11.23 -31.37 0.81
C THR A 170 11.21 -30.42 2.01
N VAL A 171 10.41 -30.69 3.06
CA VAL A 171 10.32 -29.85 4.29
C VAL A 171 10.02 -30.72 5.53
N LYS A 172 10.85 -30.61 6.59
CA LYS A 172 10.63 -31.18 7.94
C LYS A 172 9.70 -30.25 8.76
N PRO A 173 8.79 -30.74 9.64
CA PRO A 173 8.98 -31.92 10.51
C PRO A 173 8.15 -33.17 10.17
N SER A 174 7.14 -33.10 9.29
CA SER A 174 6.19 -34.22 9.07
C SER A 174 6.21 -34.85 7.68
N GLY A 175 7.11 -34.44 6.78
CA GLY A 175 7.22 -35.02 5.44
C GLY A 175 8.04 -36.31 5.46
N GLU A 176 7.42 -37.43 5.08
CA GLU A 176 8.13 -38.64 4.68
C GLU A 176 8.38 -38.59 3.16
N GLY A 177 9.51 -39.14 2.70
CA GLY A 177 9.74 -39.34 1.26
C GLY A 177 8.65 -40.25 0.67
N HIS A 178 8.53 -40.30 -0.66
CA HIS A 178 7.60 -41.21 -1.31
C HIS A 178 8.21 -41.86 -2.56
N LEU A 179 7.67 -43.03 -2.90
CA LEU A 179 8.02 -43.80 -4.09
C LEU A 179 6.97 -43.62 -5.18
N GLU A 180 7.43 -43.59 -6.42
CA GLU A 180 6.57 -43.69 -7.60
C GLU A 180 6.96 -44.96 -8.35
N LEU A 181 6.03 -45.90 -8.46
CA LEU A 181 6.28 -47.20 -9.08
C LEU A 181 5.70 -47.17 -10.50
N TRP A 182 6.57 -47.24 -11.50
CA TRP A 182 6.19 -47.01 -12.89
C TRP A 182 5.94 -48.31 -13.66
N GLY A 183 6.60 -49.39 -13.22
CA GLY A 183 6.51 -50.71 -13.83
C GLY A 183 5.68 -51.67 -12.99
N VAL A 184 5.20 -52.74 -13.63
CA VAL A 184 4.51 -53.83 -12.94
C VAL A 184 5.51 -54.52 -11.99
N PRO A 185 5.17 -54.67 -10.69
CA PRO A 185 6.08 -55.30 -9.73
C PRO A 185 6.17 -56.81 -10.00
N VAL A 186 7.34 -57.40 -9.74
CA VAL A 186 7.58 -58.84 -10.00
C VAL A 186 7.39 -59.63 -8.71
N PRO A 187 6.36 -60.49 -8.60
CA PRO A 187 6.07 -61.20 -7.36
C PRO A 187 7.15 -62.25 -7.10
N VAL A 188 7.67 -62.30 -5.87
CA VAL A 188 8.70 -63.28 -5.46
C VAL A 188 8.10 -64.68 -5.28
N PHE A 189 6.82 -64.74 -4.91
CA PHE A 189 6.05 -65.97 -4.82
C PHE A 189 4.92 -65.95 -5.84
N PRO A 190 4.52 -67.09 -6.43
CA PRO A 190 3.38 -67.13 -7.33
C PRO A 190 2.12 -66.56 -6.65
N LEU A 191 1.47 -65.58 -7.28
CA LEU A 191 0.20 -65.06 -6.81
C LEU A 191 -0.86 -66.17 -6.98
N THR A 192 -1.49 -66.57 -5.88
CA THR A 192 -2.64 -67.49 -5.93
C THR A 192 -3.84 -66.74 -6.50
N ILE A 193 -3.97 -66.73 -7.83
CA ILE A 193 -5.20 -66.31 -8.49
C ILE A 193 -6.25 -67.34 -8.12
N SER A 194 -7.15 -67.00 -7.20
CA SER A 194 -8.33 -67.84 -6.95
C SER A 194 -9.09 -67.93 -8.27
N PRO A 195 -9.28 -69.13 -8.87
CA PRO A 195 -10.11 -69.24 -10.05
C PRO A 195 -11.50 -68.73 -9.67
N GLY A 196 -12.00 -67.74 -10.41
CA GLY A 196 -13.33 -67.20 -10.21
C GLY A 196 -14.37 -68.33 -10.11
N PRO A 197 -15.49 -68.11 -9.40
CA PRO A 197 -16.45 -69.18 -9.13
C PRO A 197 -16.84 -69.90 -10.43
N LEU A 198 -16.76 -71.24 -10.42
CA LEU A 198 -17.11 -72.12 -11.55
C LEU A 198 -18.57 -72.00 -11.99
N THR A 199 -19.39 -71.27 -11.22
CA THR A 199 -20.79 -70.97 -11.50
C THR A 199 -20.96 -69.47 -11.77
N PRO A 200 -21.67 -69.08 -12.85
CA PRO A 200 -21.90 -67.68 -13.16
C PRO A 200 -22.68 -67.02 -12.01
N ILE A 201 -22.10 -65.99 -11.43
CA ILE A 201 -22.72 -65.21 -10.36
C ILE A 201 -23.97 -64.52 -10.95
N PRO A 202 -25.19 -64.74 -10.43
CA PRO A 202 -26.37 -64.05 -10.90
C PRO A 202 -26.25 -62.55 -10.58
N VAL A 203 -26.21 -61.72 -11.62
CA VAL A 203 -26.02 -60.27 -11.53
C VAL A 203 -27.21 -59.51 -12.12
N LEU A 204 -27.53 -58.37 -11.53
CA LEU A 204 -28.47 -57.39 -12.06
C LEU A 204 -27.70 -56.26 -12.77
N TYR A 205 -28.16 -55.92 -13.97
CA TYR A 205 -27.69 -54.73 -14.68
C TYR A 205 -28.43 -53.47 -14.20
N PRO A 206 -27.85 -52.26 -14.37
CA PRO A 206 -28.36 -51.03 -13.76
C PRO A 206 -29.84 -50.72 -14.06
N GLU A 207 -30.32 -51.00 -15.27
CA GLU A 207 -31.70 -50.75 -15.70
C GLU A 207 -32.68 -51.64 -14.90
N THR A 208 -32.39 -52.94 -14.80
CA THR A 208 -33.20 -53.90 -14.06
C THR A 208 -33.14 -53.66 -12.55
N ALA A 209 -31.95 -53.34 -12.03
CA ALA A 209 -31.76 -52.99 -10.63
C ALA A 209 -32.54 -51.73 -10.24
N SER A 210 -32.54 -50.69 -11.08
CA SER A 210 -33.27 -49.44 -10.81
C SER A 210 -34.79 -49.64 -10.77
N ARG A 211 -35.35 -50.45 -11.69
CA ARG A 211 -36.78 -50.81 -11.70
C ARG A 211 -37.16 -51.57 -10.43
N LEU A 212 -36.36 -52.54 -10.03
CA LEU A 212 -36.58 -53.31 -8.79
C LEU A 212 -36.54 -52.43 -7.53
N LEU A 213 -35.64 -51.44 -7.48
CA LEU A 213 -35.55 -50.50 -6.35
C LEU A 213 -36.77 -49.57 -6.27
N ARG A 214 -37.34 -49.13 -7.41
CA ARG A 214 -38.53 -48.27 -7.45
C ARG A 214 -39.83 -48.95 -6.99
N HIS A 215 -39.90 -50.29 -7.08
CA HIS A 215 -41.08 -51.08 -6.67
C HIS A 215 -40.98 -51.66 -5.25
N ARG A 216 -40.02 -51.20 -4.41
CA ARG A 216 -39.81 -51.70 -3.05
C ARG A 216 -40.98 -51.38 -2.10
N SER A 217 -41.95 -52.28 -2.00
CA SER A 217 -42.81 -52.36 -0.81
C SER A 217 -42.64 -53.66 0.00
N LYS A 218 -42.10 -54.77 -0.56
CA LYS A 218 -42.09 -56.08 0.14
C LYS A 218 -40.94 -57.07 -0.15
N LEU A 219 -39.69 -56.62 -0.35
CA LEU A 219 -38.55 -57.56 -0.47
C LEU A 219 -37.49 -57.29 0.61
N ARG A 220 -37.62 -57.97 1.76
CA ARG A 220 -36.59 -58.13 2.79
C ARG A 220 -36.06 -59.57 2.73
N SER A 221 -34.98 -59.83 1.98
CA SER A 221 -34.01 -60.92 2.26
C SER A 221 -33.01 -61.21 1.14
N VAL A 222 -33.15 -60.70 -0.09
CA VAL A 222 -32.22 -61.01 -1.19
C VAL A 222 -31.19 -59.89 -1.38
N GLN A 223 -29.90 -60.21 -1.28
CA GLN A 223 -28.78 -59.35 -1.67
C GLN A 223 -28.40 -59.66 -3.13
N PRO A 224 -28.86 -58.89 -4.14
CA PRO A 224 -28.48 -59.14 -5.52
C PRO A 224 -27.05 -58.67 -5.80
N ASN A 225 -26.32 -59.38 -6.66
CA ASN A 225 -25.05 -58.88 -7.22
C ASN A 225 -25.35 -57.88 -8.34
N LEU A 226 -24.48 -56.88 -8.54
CA LEU A 226 -24.61 -55.87 -9.58
C LEU A 226 -23.46 -56.01 -10.59
N ALA A 227 -23.76 -55.87 -11.88
CA ALA A 227 -22.77 -55.80 -12.95
C ALA A 227 -23.08 -54.65 -13.91
N GLY A 228 -22.06 -54.02 -14.46
CA GLY A 228 -22.19 -52.93 -15.42
C GLY A 228 -20.84 -52.34 -15.81
N LYS A 229 -20.84 -51.40 -16.76
CA LYS A 229 -19.62 -50.67 -17.15
C LYS A 229 -19.44 -49.47 -16.22
N LEU A 230 -18.22 -49.25 -15.73
CA LEU A 230 -17.90 -48.03 -14.98
C LEU A 230 -18.03 -46.81 -15.91
N VAL A 231 -18.97 -45.93 -15.62
CA VAL A 231 -19.22 -44.70 -16.39
C VAL A 231 -18.59 -43.49 -15.71
N ARG A 232 -18.62 -43.47 -14.37
CA ARG A 232 -18.11 -42.34 -13.58
C ARG A 232 -17.53 -42.83 -12.26
N LEU A 233 -16.43 -42.22 -11.85
CA LEU A 233 -15.83 -42.36 -10.54
C LEU A 233 -15.75 -40.97 -9.90
N SER A 234 -16.28 -40.80 -8.69
CA SER A 234 -16.17 -39.53 -7.96
C SER A 234 -14.79 -39.38 -7.31
N ALA A 235 -14.45 -38.16 -6.93
CA ALA A 235 -13.33 -37.92 -6.03
C ALA A 235 -13.58 -38.59 -4.65
N LEU A 236 -12.49 -38.89 -3.93
CA LEU A 236 -12.55 -39.38 -2.56
C LEU A 236 -12.96 -38.24 -1.62
N VAL A 237 -14.05 -38.45 -0.88
CA VAL A 237 -14.57 -37.51 0.13
C VAL A 237 -14.16 -37.99 1.51
N LYS A 238 -13.35 -37.20 2.24
CA LYS A 238 -12.98 -37.46 3.63
C LYS A 238 -13.76 -36.51 4.54
N SER A 239 -14.60 -37.08 5.40
CA SER A 239 -15.27 -36.36 6.49
C SER A 239 -14.64 -36.74 7.84
N ARG A 240 -14.92 -35.97 8.90
CA ARG A 240 -14.43 -36.27 10.26
C ARG A 240 -14.88 -37.64 10.79
N LYS A 241 -15.94 -38.24 10.22
CA LYS A 241 -16.54 -39.49 10.70
C LYS A 241 -16.35 -40.67 9.75
N GLN A 242 -16.15 -40.43 8.45
CA GLN A 242 -16.07 -41.47 7.42
C GLN A 242 -15.42 -40.95 6.12
N ALA A 243 -14.65 -41.80 5.45
CA ALA A 243 -14.20 -41.58 4.07
C ALA A 243 -15.04 -42.43 3.10
N TYR A 244 -15.48 -41.84 1.98
CA TYR A 244 -16.26 -42.54 0.97
C TYR A 244 -16.00 -41.97 -0.43
N PHE A 245 -16.29 -42.77 -1.45
CA PHE A 245 -16.35 -42.36 -2.85
C PHE A 245 -17.56 -43.02 -3.50
N VAL A 246 -17.98 -42.54 -4.67
CA VAL A 246 -19.13 -43.04 -5.41
C VAL A 246 -18.68 -43.46 -6.80
N LEU A 247 -19.08 -44.65 -7.21
CA LEU A 247 -18.90 -45.15 -8.57
C LEU A 247 -20.28 -45.35 -9.22
N SER A 248 -20.40 -44.96 -10.49
CA SER A 248 -21.64 -45.10 -11.26
C SER A 248 -21.45 -46.14 -12.35
N LEU A 249 -22.34 -47.13 -12.38
CA LEU A 249 -22.37 -48.18 -13.40
C LEU A 249 -23.48 -47.89 -14.43
N GLY A 250 -23.13 -47.94 -15.71
CA GLY A 250 -24.09 -47.84 -16.83
C GLY A 250 -24.35 -49.19 -17.49
N GLY A 251 -25.50 -49.30 -18.17
CA GLY A 251 -25.87 -50.47 -18.95
C GLY A 251 -25.04 -50.63 -20.24
N SER A 252 -25.12 -51.82 -20.81
CA SER A 252 -24.38 -52.22 -22.02
C SER A 252 -25.03 -51.74 -23.32
N SER A 253 -26.21 -51.10 -23.28
CA SER A 253 -26.96 -50.66 -24.45
C SER A 253 -26.56 -49.24 -24.91
N PRO A 254 -26.38 -48.98 -26.22
CA PRO A 254 -25.89 -47.70 -26.74
C PRO A 254 -26.92 -46.54 -26.76
N GLY A 255 -28.11 -46.70 -26.18
CA GLY A 255 -29.11 -45.63 -26.10
C GLY A 255 -28.99 -44.84 -24.79
N ASP A 256 -28.70 -43.54 -24.89
CA ASP A 256 -28.71 -42.53 -23.82
C ASP A 256 -27.56 -42.55 -22.77
N SER A 257 -26.36 -42.99 -23.17
CA SER A 257 -25.19 -42.83 -22.29
C SER A 257 -24.65 -41.39 -22.31
N CYS A 258 -24.74 -40.70 -21.17
CA CYS A 258 -24.01 -39.46 -20.90
C CYS A 258 -22.50 -39.75 -21.05
N VAL A 259 -21.89 -39.38 -22.18
CA VAL A 259 -20.44 -39.57 -22.40
C VAL A 259 -19.70 -38.56 -21.52
N PRO A 260 -18.87 -39.00 -20.55
CA PRO A 260 -18.09 -38.07 -19.74
C PRO A 260 -17.07 -37.35 -20.64
N VAL A 261 -16.90 -36.05 -20.47
CA VAL A 261 -15.81 -35.30 -21.13
C VAL A 261 -14.50 -35.76 -20.50
N ILE A 262 -13.62 -36.34 -21.32
CA ILE A 262 -12.29 -36.80 -20.93
C ILE A 262 -11.25 -35.87 -21.55
N VAL A 263 -10.42 -35.25 -20.72
CA VAL A 263 -9.30 -34.40 -21.16
C VAL A 263 -8.01 -35.06 -20.72
N GLN A 264 -7.12 -35.36 -21.67
CA GLN A 264 -5.76 -35.80 -21.38
C GLN A 264 -4.78 -34.66 -21.65
N GLY A 265 -3.85 -34.44 -20.73
CA GLY A 265 -2.86 -33.37 -20.88
C GLY A 265 -1.63 -33.55 -19.99
N LYS A 266 -0.56 -32.82 -20.31
CA LYS A 266 0.71 -32.83 -19.57
C LYS A 266 0.84 -31.56 -18.73
N VAL A 267 1.21 -31.70 -17.46
CA VAL A 267 1.49 -30.56 -16.59
C VAL A 267 2.79 -29.90 -17.04
N THR A 268 2.72 -28.68 -17.56
CA THR A 268 3.88 -27.94 -18.07
C THR A 268 4.47 -26.97 -17.05
N GLY A 269 3.71 -26.59 -16.02
CA GLY A 269 4.10 -25.59 -15.03
C GLY A 269 3.34 -25.73 -13.71
N VAL A 270 3.97 -25.31 -12.61
CA VAL A 270 3.35 -25.25 -11.27
C VAL A 270 3.22 -23.79 -10.87
N LEU A 271 1.99 -23.28 -10.82
CA LEU A 271 1.72 -21.87 -10.53
C LEU A 271 1.66 -21.62 -9.03
N ASN A 272 0.86 -22.42 -8.30
CA ASN A 272 0.77 -22.40 -6.85
C ASN A 272 0.35 -23.79 -6.32
N GLN A 273 1.33 -24.60 -5.88
CA GLN A 273 1.09 -25.99 -5.45
C GLN A 273 0.18 -26.09 -4.21
N PRO A 274 0.36 -25.30 -3.12
CA PRO A 274 -0.56 -25.33 -1.98
C PRO A 274 -2.00 -24.96 -2.34
N ALA A 275 -2.19 -24.02 -3.27
CA ALA A 275 -3.51 -23.64 -3.77
C ALA A 275 -4.08 -24.63 -4.81
N GLY A 276 -3.31 -25.65 -5.22
CA GLY A 276 -3.72 -26.64 -6.21
C GLY A 276 -3.89 -26.06 -7.61
N PHE A 277 -3.08 -25.05 -7.99
CA PHE A 277 -3.15 -24.39 -9.30
C PHE A 277 -1.92 -24.69 -10.15
N TYR A 278 -2.16 -25.29 -11.32
CA TYR A 278 -1.16 -25.81 -12.25
C TYR A 278 -1.41 -25.31 -13.67
N GLU A 279 -0.43 -25.48 -14.54
CA GLU A 279 -0.51 -25.19 -15.97
C GLU A 279 -0.48 -26.49 -16.77
N LEU A 280 -1.44 -26.67 -17.68
CA LEU A 280 -1.60 -27.83 -18.55
C LEU A 280 -1.30 -27.42 -20.00
N ASP A 281 -0.41 -28.17 -20.65
CA ASP A 281 0.00 -28.02 -22.06
C ASP A 281 0.44 -26.60 -22.48
N GLY A 282 0.84 -25.75 -21.52
CA GLY A 282 1.25 -24.36 -21.74
C GLY A 282 0.12 -23.38 -22.09
N GLN A 283 -1.12 -23.86 -22.16
CA GLN A 283 -2.28 -23.09 -22.65
C GLN A 283 -3.40 -22.97 -21.62
N LEU A 284 -3.68 -24.04 -20.86
CA LEU A 284 -4.80 -24.12 -19.93
C LEU A 284 -4.31 -24.01 -18.48
N GLY A 285 -5.09 -23.35 -17.63
CA GLY A 285 -4.92 -23.47 -16.17
C GLY A 285 -5.66 -24.70 -15.64
N LEU A 286 -5.12 -25.39 -14.63
CA LEU A 286 -5.76 -26.51 -13.95
C LEU A 286 -5.90 -26.21 -12.46
N CYS A 287 -7.13 -26.18 -11.93
CA CYS A 287 -7.42 -25.97 -10.52
C CYS A 287 -8.00 -27.24 -9.88
N LEU A 288 -7.29 -27.78 -8.88
CA LEU A 288 -7.68 -28.97 -8.12
C LEU A 288 -8.19 -28.65 -6.70
N ALA A 289 -8.41 -27.38 -6.38
CA ALA A 289 -8.76 -26.93 -5.02
C ALA A 289 -10.14 -27.42 -4.52
N TYR A 290 -11.05 -27.75 -5.44
CA TYR A 290 -12.44 -28.13 -5.13
C TYR A 290 -12.61 -29.63 -4.86
N GLN A 291 -11.51 -30.40 -4.84
CA GLN A 291 -11.44 -31.80 -4.42
C GLN A 291 -10.35 -31.98 -3.34
N GLN A 292 -10.54 -32.96 -2.44
CA GLN A 292 -9.59 -33.23 -1.36
C GLN A 292 -8.42 -34.09 -1.86
N SER A 293 -7.44 -33.46 -2.51
CA SER A 293 -6.38 -34.16 -3.27
C SER A 293 -5.03 -34.23 -2.54
N HIS A 294 -5.01 -34.58 -1.24
CA HIS A 294 -3.75 -34.57 -0.46
C HIS A 294 -2.66 -35.52 -1.01
N GLY A 295 -3.04 -36.69 -1.54
CA GLY A 295 -2.09 -37.64 -2.15
C GLY A 295 -1.53 -37.13 -3.48
N LEU A 296 -2.42 -36.65 -4.38
CA LEU A 296 -2.04 -36.12 -5.69
C LEU A 296 -1.01 -34.98 -5.59
N ARG A 297 -1.06 -34.13 -4.56
CA ARG A 297 -0.09 -33.03 -4.39
C ARG A 297 1.37 -33.50 -4.29
N ARG A 298 1.64 -34.74 -3.90
CA ARG A 298 2.99 -35.32 -3.80
C ARG A 298 3.59 -35.60 -5.18
N VAL A 299 2.76 -36.12 -6.08
CA VAL A 299 3.15 -36.51 -7.44
C VAL A 299 3.04 -35.36 -8.45
N MET A 300 2.17 -34.36 -8.20
CA MET A 300 1.95 -33.22 -9.09
C MET A 300 3.19 -32.34 -9.26
N ARG A 301 3.95 -32.60 -10.34
CA ARG A 301 5.06 -31.77 -10.82
C ARG A 301 5.03 -31.63 -12.34
N ARG A 302 5.85 -30.71 -12.86
CA ARG A 302 6.05 -30.55 -14.31
C ARG A 302 6.43 -31.89 -14.92
N GLY A 303 5.81 -32.26 -16.04
CA GLY A 303 6.07 -33.51 -16.75
C GLY A 303 5.02 -34.61 -16.53
N VAL A 304 4.17 -34.49 -15.51
CA VAL A 304 3.11 -35.48 -15.22
C VAL A 304 2.03 -35.47 -16.29
N CYS A 305 1.56 -36.66 -16.69
CA CYS A 305 0.42 -36.82 -17.59
C CYS A 305 -0.84 -37.21 -16.82
N LEU A 306 -1.90 -36.43 -17.01
CA LEU A 306 -3.18 -36.58 -16.31
C LEU A 306 -4.29 -36.94 -17.29
N GLU A 307 -5.27 -37.68 -16.79
CA GLU A 307 -6.58 -37.83 -17.40
C GLU A 307 -7.64 -37.26 -16.47
N LEU A 308 -8.37 -36.27 -16.97
CA LEU A 308 -9.41 -35.54 -16.25
C LEU A 308 -10.77 -35.99 -16.78
N GLN A 309 -11.65 -36.45 -15.90
CA GLN A 309 -13.00 -36.90 -16.25
C GLN A 309 -14.04 -36.01 -15.57
N ASP A 310 -15.06 -35.59 -16.31
CA ASP A 310 -16.20 -34.76 -15.82
C ASP A 310 -15.73 -33.44 -15.16
N VAL A 311 -14.87 -32.70 -15.87
CA VAL A 311 -14.31 -31.41 -15.43
C VAL A 311 -15.01 -30.20 -16.04
N HIS A 312 -15.02 -29.10 -15.31
CA HIS A 312 -15.58 -27.83 -15.76
C HIS A 312 -14.53 -27.01 -16.50
N LEU A 313 -14.85 -26.56 -17.71
CA LEU A 313 -14.06 -25.57 -18.44
C LEU A 313 -14.66 -24.18 -18.21
N LEU A 314 -13.91 -23.29 -17.55
CA LEU A 314 -14.33 -21.91 -17.32
C LEU A 314 -13.54 -20.96 -18.22
N GLN A 315 -14.26 -20.22 -19.05
CA GLN A 315 -13.72 -19.20 -19.94
C GLN A 315 -14.01 -17.81 -19.37
N SER A 316 -13.13 -16.84 -19.65
CA SER A 316 -13.33 -15.41 -19.30
C SER A 316 -13.63 -15.17 -17.81
N LEU A 317 -12.88 -15.82 -16.91
CA LEU A 317 -13.05 -15.69 -15.45
C LEU A 317 -12.88 -14.26 -14.92
N GLY A 318 -12.15 -13.40 -15.63
CA GLY A 318 -11.75 -12.07 -15.15
C GLY A 318 -10.56 -12.15 -14.19
N GLY A 319 -10.39 -11.14 -13.33
CA GLY A 319 -9.39 -11.19 -12.25
C GLY A 319 -7.91 -11.15 -12.67
N GLY A 320 -7.59 -10.76 -13.91
CA GLY A 320 -6.21 -10.72 -14.43
C GLY A 320 -5.70 -12.01 -15.09
N LEU A 321 -6.47 -13.10 -15.05
CA LEU A 321 -6.17 -14.32 -15.80
C LEU A 321 -6.68 -14.20 -17.24
N ARG A 322 -5.78 -14.36 -18.21
CA ARG A 322 -6.10 -14.36 -19.65
C ARG A 322 -6.39 -15.76 -20.23
N ARG A 323 -6.08 -16.82 -19.48
CA ARG A 323 -6.17 -18.21 -19.95
C ARG A 323 -7.44 -18.88 -19.42
N PRO A 324 -8.07 -19.78 -20.20
CA PRO A 324 -9.16 -20.61 -19.70
C PRO A 324 -8.66 -21.60 -18.63
N VAL A 325 -9.53 -21.95 -17.70
CA VAL A 325 -9.19 -22.81 -16.55
C VAL A 325 -10.10 -24.03 -16.51
N LEU A 326 -9.48 -25.20 -16.40
CA LEU A 326 -10.13 -26.46 -16.06
C LEU A 326 -10.17 -26.60 -14.54
N ALA A 327 -11.35 -26.87 -13.99
CA ALA A 327 -11.55 -27.09 -12.57
C ALA A 327 -12.30 -28.40 -12.31
N SER A 328 -11.83 -29.15 -11.32
CA SER A 328 -12.39 -30.45 -10.93
C SER A 328 -13.30 -30.30 -9.71
N CYS A 329 -14.55 -30.76 -9.82
CA CYS A 329 -15.50 -30.84 -8.70
C CYS A 329 -15.43 -32.24 -8.04
N LEU A 330 -16.24 -32.49 -7.01
CA LEU A 330 -16.28 -33.82 -6.35
C LEU A 330 -16.81 -34.94 -7.26
N ARG A 331 -17.54 -34.59 -8.31
CA ARG A 331 -18.10 -35.55 -9.27
C ARG A 331 -17.07 -36.05 -10.29
N GLY A 332 -16.05 -35.23 -10.59
CA GLY A 332 -14.99 -35.56 -11.54
C GLY A 332 -13.84 -36.36 -10.92
N ALA A 333 -13.20 -37.18 -11.74
CA ALA A 333 -12.01 -37.94 -11.37
C ALA A 333 -10.75 -37.34 -12.03
N VAL A 334 -9.64 -37.37 -11.29
CA VAL A 334 -8.31 -37.02 -11.79
C VAL A 334 -7.42 -38.25 -11.67
N LEU A 335 -7.09 -38.84 -12.81
CA LEU A 335 -6.30 -40.06 -12.89
C LEU A 335 -4.89 -39.74 -13.39
N LEU A 336 -3.91 -40.41 -12.79
CA LEU A 336 -2.53 -40.33 -13.22
C LEU A 336 -2.29 -41.34 -14.34
N ARG A 337 -1.76 -40.90 -15.49
CA ARG A 337 -1.40 -41.79 -16.62
C ARG A 337 0.10 -42.04 -16.72
N ARG A 338 0.92 -41.06 -16.30
CA ARG A 338 2.38 -41.17 -16.31
C ARG A 338 3.00 -40.25 -15.27
N PHE A 339 3.97 -40.77 -14.52
CA PHE A 339 4.83 -39.97 -13.65
C PHE A 339 5.78 -39.07 -14.47
N SER A 340 6.34 -38.07 -13.82
CA SER A 340 7.28 -37.15 -14.46
C SER A 340 8.72 -37.68 -14.41
N CYS A 341 9.45 -37.54 -15.52
CA CYS A 341 10.90 -37.79 -15.58
C CYS A 341 11.75 -36.66 -14.98
N LEU A 342 11.15 -35.51 -14.66
CA LEU A 342 11.84 -34.32 -14.17
C LEU A 342 12.11 -34.39 -12.68
N MET A 343 13.27 -33.86 -12.29
CA MET A 343 13.57 -33.48 -10.92
C MET A 343 12.49 -32.50 -10.41
N PRO A 344 12.02 -32.66 -9.15
CA PRO A 344 11.26 -31.62 -8.48
C PRO A 344 12.04 -30.31 -8.52
N GLU A 345 11.44 -29.24 -9.03
CA GLU A 345 12.06 -27.92 -8.94
C GLU A 345 12.30 -27.61 -7.46
N THR A 346 13.48 -27.07 -7.13
CA THR A 346 13.79 -26.56 -5.79
C THR A 346 12.88 -25.38 -5.50
N GLN A 347 11.65 -25.66 -5.10
CA GLN A 347 10.70 -24.61 -4.76
C GLN A 347 11.29 -23.85 -3.58
N SER A 348 11.35 -22.53 -3.71
CA SER A 348 11.68 -21.71 -2.56
C SER A 348 10.74 -22.10 -1.42
N SER A 349 11.28 -22.27 -0.21
CA SER A 349 10.52 -22.65 0.99
C SER A 349 9.28 -21.77 1.24
N HIS A 350 9.24 -20.61 0.59
CA HIS A 350 8.15 -19.64 0.51
C HIS A 350 6.88 -20.12 -0.23
N ARG A 351 6.99 -21.00 -1.25
CA ARG A 351 5.86 -21.45 -2.08
C ARG A 351 5.26 -22.80 -1.65
N ALA A 352 5.88 -23.51 -0.70
CA ALA A 352 5.45 -24.84 -0.26
C ALA A 352 4.52 -24.83 0.98
N GLN A 353 4.21 -23.66 1.53
CA GLN A 353 3.47 -23.50 2.79
C GLN A 353 2.06 -22.93 2.55
N GLY A 354 1.10 -23.21 3.44
CA GLY A 354 -0.23 -22.60 3.42
C GLY A 354 -1.39 -23.43 2.87
N ALA A 355 -1.17 -24.72 2.60
CA ALA A 355 -2.19 -25.61 2.04
C ALA A 355 -3.51 -25.62 2.83
N SER A 356 -3.43 -25.60 4.16
CA SER A 356 -4.60 -25.62 5.04
C SER A 356 -5.42 -24.33 4.97
N LEU A 357 -4.79 -23.16 4.79
CA LEU A 357 -5.51 -21.89 4.61
C LEU A 357 -6.27 -21.88 3.27
N TYR A 358 -5.64 -22.34 2.18
CA TYR A 358 -6.32 -22.42 0.89
C TYR A 358 -7.51 -23.40 0.91
N GLU A 359 -7.37 -24.52 1.62
CA GLU A 359 -8.49 -25.43 1.87
C GLU A 359 -9.61 -24.74 2.66
N GLN A 360 -9.26 -23.92 3.66
CA GLN A 360 -10.23 -23.16 4.44
C GLN A 360 -11.07 -22.20 3.58
N LEU A 361 -10.46 -21.57 2.58
CA LEU A 361 -11.16 -20.66 1.66
C LEU A 361 -12.23 -21.39 0.83
N VAL A 362 -12.01 -22.64 0.45
CA VAL A 362 -12.96 -23.42 -0.36
C VAL A 362 -13.98 -24.15 0.51
N TRP A 363 -13.56 -24.77 1.61
CA TRP A 363 -14.42 -25.66 2.39
C TRP A 363 -15.20 -24.96 3.50
N GLU A 364 -14.65 -23.89 4.09
CA GLU A 364 -15.32 -23.11 5.14
C GLU A 364 -15.94 -21.83 4.58
N HIS A 365 -15.19 -21.06 3.79
CA HIS A 365 -15.66 -19.79 3.21
C HIS A 365 -16.37 -19.95 1.86
N GLN A 366 -16.37 -21.15 1.29
CA GLN A 366 -17.14 -21.51 0.08
C GLN A 366 -16.95 -20.56 -1.11
N LEU A 367 -15.72 -20.06 -1.30
CA LEU A 367 -15.43 -19.18 -2.42
C LEU A 367 -15.64 -19.91 -3.75
N GLY A 368 -16.25 -19.23 -4.73
CA GLY A 368 -16.29 -19.67 -6.13
C GLY A 368 -14.95 -19.47 -6.84
N LEU A 369 -14.75 -20.12 -8.00
CA LEU A 369 -13.44 -20.16 -8.66
C LEU A 369 -12.83 -18.78 -8.96
N PRO A 370 -13.56 -17.79 -9.51
CA PRO A 370 -12.99 -16.47 -9.77
C PRO A 370 -12.44 -15.78 -8.51
N LEU A 371 -13.20 -15.81 -7.41
CA LEU A 371 -12.82 -15.22 -6.12
C LEU A 371 -11.67 -15.99 -5.47
N TYR A 372 -11.69 -17.32 -5.56
CA TYR A 372 -10.60 -18.16 -5.07
C TYR A 372 -9.28 -17.83 -5.78
N LEU A 373 -9.27 -17.74 -7.11
CA LEU A 373 -8.07 -17.39 -7.87
C LEU A 373 -7.58 -15.98 -7.50
N TRP A 374 -8.47 -14.99 -7.40
CA TRP A 374 -8.11 -13.66 -6.92
C TRP A 374 -7.49 -13.71 -5.51
N ALA A 375 -8.11 -14.41 -4.56
CA ALA A 375 -7.61 -14.52 -3.19
C ALA A 375 -6.21 -15.17 -3.14
N THR A 376 -5.97 -16.19 -3.97
CA THR A 376 -4.64 -16.84 -4.06
C THR A 376 -3.58 -15.90 -4.62
N THR A 377 -3.92 -15.08 -5.62
CA THR A 377 -3.00 -14.06 -6.14
C THR A 377 -2.74 -12.97 -5.11
N ALA A 378 -3.78 -12.48 -4.43
CA ALA A 378 -3.67 -11.48 -3.38
C ALA A 378 -2.81 -11.96 -2.21
N LEU A 379 -3.01 -13.21 -1.72
CA LEU A 379 -2.17 -13.80 -0.67
C LEU A 379 -0.70 -13.91 -1.10
N THR A 380 -0.44 -14.21 -2.38
CA THR A 380 0.91 -14.28 -2.93
C THR A 380 1.56 -12.90 -2.97
N ASP A 381 0.83 -11.87 -3.40
CA ASP A 381 1.31 -10.48 -3.41
C ASP A 381 1.59 -9.97 -1.99
N LEU A 382 0.70 -10.29 -1.06
CA LEU A 382 0.86 -9.96 0.37
C LEU A 382 2.08 -10.66 0.98
N ALA A 383 2.31 -11.93 0.66
CA ALA A 383 3.50 -12.66 1.09
C ALA A 383 4.78 -12.00 0.56
N CYS A 384 4.79 -11.51 -0.70
CA CYS A 384 5.92 -10.76 -1.25
C CYS A 384 6.20 -9.45 -0.48
N LYS A 385 5.17 -8.79 0.05
CA LYS A 385 5.28 -7.54 0.82
C LYS A 385 5.75 -7.76 2.26
N LEU A 386 5.19 -8.75 2.95
CA LEU A 386 5.36 -8.93 4.39
C LEU A 386 6.42 -9.98 4.73
N CYS A 387 6.53 -11.05 3.95
CA CYS A 387 7.42 -12.16 4.26
C CYS A 387 8.78 -12.05 3.54
N PRO A 388 9.88 -12.54 4.16
CA PRO A 388 9.97 -13.17 5.49
C PRO A 388 10.25 -12.19 6.65
N HIS A 389 10.33 -10.88 6.40
CA HIS A 389 10.91 -9.91 7.35
C HIS A 389 9.93 -9.41 8.42
N VAL A 390 8.67 -9.18 8.04
CA VAL A 390 7.61 -8.80 8.99
C VAL A 390 7.06 -10.06 9.66
N LEU A 391 6.82 -11.10 8.85
CA LEU A 391 6.21 -12.37 9.25
C LEU A 391 6.94 -13.53 8.58
N ARG A 392 6.96 -14.69 9.23
CA ARG A 392 7.35 -15.93 8.53
C ARG A 392 6.19 -16.43 7.65
N HIS A 393 6.51 -17.08 6.54
CA HIS A 393 5.50 -17.56 5.56
C HIS A 393 4.47 -18.51 6.20
N HIS A 394 4.91 -19.44 7.05
CA HIS A 394 4.02 -20.36 7.77
C HIS A 394 3.05 -19.68 8.75
N GLN A 395 3.40 -18.53 9.32
CA GLN A 395 2.56 -17.78 10.26
C GLN A 395 1.52 -16.97 9.49
N PHE A 396 1.93 -16.40 8.35
CA PHE A 396 1.04 -15.63 7.49
C PHE A 396 -0.03 -16.52 6.84
N LEU A 397 0.36 -17.71 6.38
CA LEU A 397 -0.53 -18.66 5.69
C LEU A 397 -1.05 -19.77 6.61
N GLN A 398 -1.10 -19.54 7.92
CA GLN A 398 -1.68 -20.53 8.86
C GLN A 398 -3.19 -20.65 8.69
N HIS A 399 -3.75 -21.83 8.99
CA HIS A 399 -5.19 -22.02 9.11
C HIS A 399 -5.71 -21.23 10.32
N SER A 400 -6.90 -20.62 10.21
CA SER A 400 -7.45 -19.86 11.34
C SER A 400 -8.19 -20.78 12.30
N SER A 401 -7.80 -20.80 13.57
CA SER A 401 -8.51 -21.51 14.63
C SER A 401 -9.15 -20.53 15.62
N PRO A 402 -10.22 -20.93 16.34
CA PRO A 402 -10.73 -20.14 17.46
C PRO A 402 -9.59 -19.83 18.45
N GLY A 403 -9.25 -18.54 18.63
CA GLY A 403 -8.15 -18.07 19.48
C GLY A 403 -6.81 -17.81 18.77
N ASN A 404 -6.60 -18.26 17.52
CA ASN A 404 -5.42 -17.92 16.72
C ASN A 404 -5.82 -17.63 15.26
N PRO A 405 -6.25 -16.39 14.98
CA PRO A 405 -6.71 -16.03 13.65
C PRO A 405 -5.55 -15.96 12.66
N SER A 406 -5.83 -16.33 11.41
CA SER A 406 -4.87 -16.21 10.32
C SER A 406 -4.77 -14.75 9.87
N LEU A 407 -3.57 -14.17 9.96
CA LEU A 407 -3.35 -12.78 9.54
C LEU A 407 -3.62 -12.58 8.04
N GLY A 408 -3.27 -13.58 7.21
CA GLY A 408 -3.57 -13.56 5.78
C GLY A 408 -5.08 -13.49 5.50
N LEU A 409 -5.89 -14.24 6.24
CA LEU A 409 -7.35 -14.22 6.11
C LEU A 409 -7.94 -12.90 6.63
N GLN A 410 -7.46 -12.39 7.76
CA GLN A 410 -7.92 -11.11 8.33
C GLN A 410 -7.70 -9.92 7.38
N ILE A 411 -6.60 -9.92 6.61
CA ILE A 411 -6.32 -8.86 5.63
C ILE A 411 -7.29 -8.93 4.45
N LEU A 412 -7.74 -10.12 4.06
CA LEU A 412 -8.69 -10.32 2.96
C LEU A 412 -10.16 -10.19 3.39
N ALA A 413 -10.46 -10.41 4.68
CA ALA A 413 -11.82 -10.47 5.21
C ALA A 413 -12.70 -9.27 4.81
N PRO A 414 -12.25 -8.00 4.90
CA PRO A 414 -13.11 -6.86 4.52
C PRO A 414 -13.56 -6.90 3.05
N THR A 415 -12.73 -7.43 2.16
CA THR A 415 -13.08 -7.57 0.74
C THR A 415 -13.95 -8.81 0.50
N LEU A 416 -13.68 -9.91 1.21
CA LEU A 416 -14.43 -11.16 1.05
C LEU A 416 -15.85 -11.07 1.64
N GLU A 417 -16.04 -10.40 2.78
CA GLU A 417 -17.35 -10.24 3.43
C GLU A 417 -18.34 -9.45 2.57
N VAL A 418 -17.85 -8.47 1.80
CA VAL A 418 -18.67 -7.68 0.86
C VAL A 418 -19.06 -8.51 -0.37
N LEU A 419 -18.17 -9.37 -0.86
CA LEU A 419 -18.39 -10.16 -2.08
C LEU A 419 -19.11 -11.49 -1.83
N VAL A 420 -19.00 -12.03 -0.62
CA VAL A 420 -19.56 -13.32 -0.21
C VAL A 420 -20.33 -13.15 1.11
N PRO A 421 -21.59 -12.68 1.07
CA PRO A 421 -22.42 -12.61 2.28
C PRO A 421 -22.64 -14.00 2.90
N PRO A 422 -22.76 -14.12 4.24
CA PRO A 422 -22.82 -15.40 4.96
C PRO A 422 -24.06 -16.27 4.66
N THR A 423 -24.98 -15.81 3.80
CA THR A 423 -26.24 -16.48 3.46
C THR A 423 -26.11 -17.56 2.39
N PHE A 424 -24.90 -17.94 1.95
CA PHE A 424 -24.74 -18.99 0.95
C PHE A 424 -25.11 -20.38 1.48
N PRO A 425 -25.83 -21.20 0.68
CA PRO A 425 -26.18 -22.56 1.05
C PRO A 425 -24.92 -23.41 1.19
N ARG A 426 -24.79 -24.08 2.34
CA ARG A 426 -23.64 -24.93 2.64
C ARG A 426 -23.46 -26.00 1.57
N ARG A 427 -22.23 -26.14 1.05
CA ARG A 427 -21.85 -27.18 0.08
C ARG A 427 -22.25 -28.57 0.58
N ASN A 428 -23.16 -29.24 -0.13
CA ASN A 428 -23.58 -30.61 0.16
C ASN A 428 -22.88 -31.59 -0.80
N THR A 429 -22.06 -32.47 -0.25
CA THR A 429 -21.25 -33.42 -1.02
C THR A 429 -22.09 -34.46 -1.76
N HIS A 430 -23.27 -34.81 -1.24
CA HIS A 430 -24.15 -35.79 -1.89
C HIS A 430 -24.85 -35.18 -3.11
N SER A 431 -25.37 -33.95 -3.01
CA SER A 431 -26.00 -33.26 -4.14
C SER A 431 -25.00 -32.95 -5.25
N GLU A 432 -23.72 -32.69 -4.91
CA GLU A 432 -22.67 -32.47 -5.90
C GLU A 432 -22.30 -33.74 -6.70
N ILE A 433 -22.47 -34.93 -6.12
CA ILE A 433 -22.08 -36.19 -6.77
C ILE A 433 -23.28 -36.89 -7.43
N LEU A 434 -24.45 -36.89 -6.78
CA LEU A 434 -25.58 -37.75 -7.14
C LEU A 434 -26.71 -37.05 -7.92
N GLU A 435 -26.91 -35.74 -7.74
CA GLU A 435 -28.00 -35.03 -8.40
C GLU A 435 -27.65 -34.67 -9.86
N GLU A 436 -28.68 -34.53 -10.70
CA GLU A 436 -28.53 -34.14 -12.12
C GLU A 436 -29.56 -33.04 -12.46
N PRO A 437 -29.12 -31.83 -12.87
CA PRO A 437 -27.72 -31.39 -12.93
C PRO A 437 -27.10 -31.26 -11.54
N HIS A 438 -25.85 -31.70 -11.38
CA HIS A 438 -25.20 -31.65 -10.06
C HIS A 438 -24.94 -30.22 -9.59
N HIS A 439 -25.09 -29.97 -8.28
CA HIS A 439 -24.90 -28.64 -7.70
C HIS A 439 -23.50 -28.47 -7.12
N CYS A 440 -22.60 -27.83 -7.88
CA CYS A 440 -21.23 -27.51 -7.43
C CYS A 440 -20.92 -26.01 -7.52
N PRO A 441 -19.92 -25.51 -6.76
CA PRO A 441 -19.49 -24.10 -6.83
C PRO A 441 -18.92 -23.65 -8.19
N LEU A 442 -18.67 -24.59 -9.10
CA LEU A 442 -18.07 -24.36 -10.42
C LEU A 442 -19.11 -24.23 -11.55
N GLN A 443 -20.36 -24.66 -11.30
CA GLN A 443 -21.38 -24.75 -12.35
C GLN A 443 -21.94 -23.39 -12.77
N LYS A 444 -22.16 -22.48 -11.81
CA LYS A 444 -22.54 -21.09 -12.07
C LYS A 444 -21.44 -20.18 -11.55
N TYR A 445 -20.87 -19.37 -12.43
CA TYR A 445 -19.87 -18.37 -12.07
C TYR A 445 -20.23 -17.02 -12.69
N ALA A 446 -19.88 -15.95 -11.98
CA ALA A 446 -19.91 -14.59 -12.51
C ALA A 446 -18.49 -14.17 -12.87
N GLN A 447 -18.32 -13.46 -13.98
CA GLN A 447 -17.04 -12.84 -14.31
C GLN A 447 -16.68 -11.82 -13.24
N LEU A 448 -15.50 -11.96 -12.64
CA LEU A 448 -15.04 -11.09 -11.58
C LEU A 448 -14.17 -9.96 -12.14
N GLN A 449 -14.61 -8.71 -11.98
CA GLN A 449 -13.71 -7.58 -12.08
C GLN A 449 -12.82 -7.57 -10.84
N THR A 450 -11.49 -7.44 -11.01
CA THR A 450 -10.53 -7.49 -9.90
C THR A 450 -10.92 -6.44 -8.85
N PRO A 451 -11.38 -6.84 -7.64
CA PRO A 451 -12.00 -5.91 -6.70
C PRO A 451 -10.98 -4.90 -6.17
N CYS A 452 -9.79 -5.39 -5.83
CA CYS A 452 -8.67 -4.55 -5.44
C CYS A 452 -7.34 -5.25 -5.69
N SER A 453 -6.25 -4.47 -5.65
CA SER A 453 -4.87 -4.97 -5.68
C SER A 453 -4.10 -4.57 -4.44
N PHE A 454 -3.05 -5.33 -4.11
CA PHE A 454 -2.15 -5.04 -3.00
C PHE A 454 -0.74 -4.70 -3.52
N PRO A 455 -0.54 -3.55 -4.20
CA PRO A 455 0.76 -3.19 -4.74
C PRO A 455 1.79 -3.00 -3.62
N THR A 456 3.06 -3.24 -3.93
CA THR A 456 4.15 -2.92 -3.01
C THR A 456 4.26 -1.40 -2.80
N LEU A 457 4.75 -0.95 -1.64
CA LEU A 457 4.87 0.48 -1.36
C LEU A 457 5.84 1.17 -2.33
N ALA A 458 6.87 0.46 -2.80
CA ALA A 458 7.76 0.96 -3.83
C ALA A 458 7.06 1.12 -5.20
N ALA A 459 6.25 0.13 -5.61
CA ALA A 459 5.50 0.20 -6.87
C ALA A 459 4.50 1.36 -6.86
N LEU A 460 3.72 1.50 -5.79
CA LEU A 460 2.75 2.60 -5.64
C LEU A 460 3.44 3.98 -5.67
N LYS A 461 4.61 4.09 -5.06
CA LYS A 461 5.41 5.33 -5.06
C LYS A 461 5.87 5.71 -6.47
N GLU A 462 6.40 4.77 -7.23
CA GLU A 462 6.89 5.03 -8.59
C GLU A 462 5.74 5.29 -9.56
N GLU A 463 4.64 4.54 -9.47
CA GLU A 463 3.45 4.78 -10.30
C GLU A 463 2.85 6.17 -10.04
N GLY A 464 2.77 6.58 -8.77
CA GLY A 464 2.35 7.93 -8.41
C GLY A 464 3.23 9.03 -9.02
N LYS A 465 4.56 8.85 -9.03
CA LYS A 465 5.48 9.77 -9.70
C LYS A 465 5.26 9.80 -11.21
N CYS A 466 5.13 8.64 -11.84
CA CYS A 466 4.89 8.52 -13.28
C CYS A 466 3.62 9.28 -13.69
N LYS A 467 2.50 9.06 -12.99
CA LYS A 467 1.24 9.78 -13.21
C LYS A 467 1.36 11.29 -12.95
N ALA A 468 2.11 11.70 -11.91
CA ALA A 468 2.30 13.11 -11.58
C ALA A 468 3.09 13.88 -12.66
N TRP A 469 4.09 13.25 -13.28
CA TRP A 469 4.85 13.86 -14.38
C TRP A 469 4.13 13.75 -15.72
N ALA A 470 3.39 12.66 -15.97
CA ALA A 470 2.57 12.53 -17.17
C ALA A 470 1.44 13.59 -17.22
N SER A 471 0.88 13.97 -16.06
CA SER A 471 -0.12 15.04 -15.93
C SER A 471 0.49 16.44 -15.81
N PHE A 472 1.81 16.58 -15.74
CA PHE A 472 2.43 17.89 -15.62
C PHE A 472 2.45 18.61 -16.97
N ASN A 473 1.62 19.65 -17.09
CA ASN A 473 1.61 20.55 -18.23
C ASN A 473 1.73 22.02 -17.76
N PRO A 474 2.85 22.71 -18.04
CA PRO A 474 3.03 24.11 -17.66
C PRO A 474 1.93 25.05 -18.19
N LYS A 475 1.36 24.75 -19.37
CA LYS A 475 0.32 25.58 -20.00
C LYS A 475 -1.04 25.49 -19.30
N THR A 476 -1.33 24.38 -18.63
CA THR A 476 -2.59 24.21 -17.88
C THR A 476 -2.47 24.79 -16.48
N LEU A 477 -1.28 24.75 -15.88
CA LEU A 477 -1.00 25.36 -14.58
C LEU A 477 -1.03 26.89 -14.63
N LEU A 478 -0.61 27.47 -15.76
CA LEU A 478 -0.64 28.90 -16.00
C LEU A 478 -1.44 29.18 -17.27
N PRO A 479 -2.73 29.54 -17.16
CA PRO A 479 -3.57 29.76 -18.34
C PRO A 479 -3.03 30.92 -19.18
N LEU A 480 -3.15 30.77 -20.50
CA LEU A 480 -2.62 31.71 -21.49
C LEU A 480 -2.95 33.20 -21.25
N PRO A 481 -4.19 33.61 -20.91
CA PRO A 481 -4.53 35.03 -20.72
C PRO A 481 -3.83 35.67 -19.52
N GLU A 482 -3.39 34.89 -18.53
CA GLU A 482 -2.59 35.42 -17.42
C GLU A 482 -1.09 35.29 -17.71
N ALA A 483 -0.67 34.14 -18.23
CA ALA A 483 0.74 33.83 -18.49
C ALA A 483 1.40 34.77 -19.51
N SER A 484 0.63 35.27 -20.49
CA SER A 484 1.12 36.11 -21.58
C SER A 484 1.77 37.42 -21.13
N HIS A 485 1.39 37.90 -19.94
CA HIS A 485 1.81 39.18 -19.38
C HIS A 485 2.86 39.05 -18.26
N LEU A 486 3.26 37.82 -17.92
CA LEU A 486 4.18 37.56 -16.81
C LEU A 486 5.65 37.64 -17.26
N PRO A 487 6.52 38.36 -16.54
CA PRO A 487 7.97 38.28 -16.75
C PRO A 487 8.49 36.89 -16.35
N SER A 488 9.62 36.51 -16.93
CA SER A 488 10.26 35.19 -16.77
C SER A 488 10.41 34.79 -15.30
N TYR A 489 10.80 35.72 -14.41
CA TYR A 489 10.98 35.38 -13.00
C TYR A 489 9.65 35.02 -12.30
N GLN A 490 8.55 35.73 -12.58
CA GLN A 490 7.23 35.45 -12.00
C GLN A 490 6.65 34.15 -12.59
N LEU A 491 6.82 33.96 -13.90
CA LEU A 491 6.40 32.77 -14.62
C LEU A 491 7.03 31.51 -14.00
N ASN A 492 8.36 31.49 -13.88
CA ASN A 492 9.09 30.34 -13.31
C ASN A 492 8.83 30.16 -11.81
N GLN A 493 8.58 31.25 -11.07
CA GLN A 493 8.25 31.19 -9.66
C GLN A 493 6.90 30.49 -9.41
N ARG A 494 5.89 30.77 -10.22
CA ARG A 494 4.58 30.10 -10.12
C ARG A 494 4.61 28.64 -10.55
N LEU A 495 5.53 28.25 -11.43
CA LEU A 495 5.76 26.84 -11.82
C LEU A 495 6.65 26.06 -10.84
N ALA A 496 7.34 26.74 -9.91
CA ALA A 496 8.37 26.13 -9.08
C ALA A 496 7.84 25.05 -8.11
N TRP A 497 6.58 25.16 -7.70
CA TRP A 497 5.89 24.18 -6.87
C TRP A 497 4.46 23.97 -7.36
N SER A 498 4.05 22.72 -7.46
CA SER A 498 2.66 22.33 -7.66
C SER A 498 2.42 20.99 -6.98
N TRP A 499 1.17 20.55 -6.89
CA TRP A 499 0.84 19.28 -6.27
C TRP A 499 -0.26 18.56 -7.04
N LEU A 500 -0.40 17.27 -6.75
CA LEU A 500 -1.44 16.39 -7.26
C LEU A 500 -1.87 15.44 -6.14
N CYS A 501 -3.17 15.22 -6.02
CA CYS A 501 -3.74 14.19 -5.17
C CYS A 501 -4.30 13.07 -6.05
N LEU A 502 -3.85 11.84 -5.83
CA LEU A 502 -4.38 10.66 -6.51
C LEU A 502 -5.20 9.84 -5.52
N LEU A 503 -6.47 9.63 -5.84
CA LEU A 503 -7.35 8.71 -5.12
C LEU A 503 -7.15 7.27 -5.63
N PRO A 504 -7.54 6.24 -4.86
CA PRO A 504 -7.39 4.83 -5.26
C PRO A 504 -8.18 4.51 -6.54
N SER A 505 -9.27 5.23 -6.79
CA SER A 505 -10.05 5.14 -8.04
C SER A 505 -9.30 5.58 -9.30
N ALA A 506 -8.17 6.29 -9.17
CA ALA A 506 -7.32 6.67 -10.30
C ALA A 506 -6.45 5.51 -10.83
N PHE A 507 -6.56 4.34 -10.22
CA PHE A 507 -5.82 3.13 -10.53
C PHE A 507 -6.79 2.00 -10.88
N HIS A 508 -6.39 1.16 -11.83
CA HIS A 508 -7.21 0.04 -12.31
C HIS A 508 -6.37 -1.23 -12.28
N PRO A 509 -6.61 -2.15 -11.32
CA PRO A 509 -7.60 -2.10 -10.24
C PRO A 509 -7.23 -1.16 -9.08
N ALA A 510 -8.22 -0.79 -8.25
CA ALA A 510 -8.00 0.09 -7.10
C ALA A 510 -7.02 -0.54 -6.08
N PRO A 511 -5.97 0.18 -5.64
CA PRO A 511 -4.99 -0.33 -4.70
C PRO A 511 -5.49 -0.23 -3.26
N VAL A 512 -5.17 -1.22 -2.44
CA VAL A 512 -5.29 -1.19 -0.98
C VAL A 512 -3.93 -0.90 -0.40
N LEU A 513 -3.84 0.18 0.38
CA LEU A 513 -2.61 0.54 1.07
C LEU A 513 -2.40 -0.41 2.24
N LEU A 514 -1.23 -1.06 2.27
CA LEU A 514 -0.85 -1.98 3.35
C LEU A 514 0.63 -1.85 3.66
N GLY A 515 0.95 -1.65 4.93
CA GLY A 515 2.31 -1.63 5.45
C GLY A 515 2.35 -1.61 6.98
N VAL A 516 3.55 -1.80 7.55
CA VAL A 516 3.79 -1.70 8.99
C VAL A 516 4.06 -0.25 9.36
N LEU A 517 3.38 0.27 10.38
CA LEU A 517 3.60 1.62 10.87
C LEU A 517 4.90 1.70 11.69
N VAL A 518 5.86 2.47 11.20
CA VAL A 518 7.18 2.62 11.84
C VAL A 518 7.56 4.09 11.93
N PRO A 519 7.86 4.63 13.12
CA PRO A 519 8.43 5.97 13.23
C PRO A 519 9.91 5.97 12.88
N SER A 520 10.38 7.02 12.21
CA SER A 520 11.80 7.19 11.89
C SER A 520 12.57 7.70 13.10
N SER A 521 13.40 6.86 13.72
CA SER A 521 14.31 7.27 14.80
C SER A 521 15.37 8.29 14.38
N ARG A 522 15.60 8.48 13.07
CA ARG A 522 16.59 9.44 12.55
C ARG A 522 16.00 10.78 12.12
N LYS A 523 14.72 10.81 11.78
CA LYS A 523 14.08 11.99 11.16
C LYS A 523 12.76 12.42 11.81
N GLY A 524 12.21 11.64 12.74
CA GLY A 524 10.95 11.93 13.43
C GLY A 524 9.68 11.62 12.66
N TYR A 525 9.72 11.55 11.31
CA TYR A 525 8.53 11.27 10.51
C TYR A 525 7.98 9.85 10.68
N LEU A 526 6.65 9.73 10.57
CA LEU A 526 5.96 8.46 10.40
C LEU A 526 6.10 7.93 8.97
N ARG A 527 6.19 6.61 8.85
CA ARG A 527 6.19 5.91 7.57
C ARG A 527 5.46 4.58 7.68
N LEU A 528 4.84 4.19 6.58
CA LEU A 528 4.47 2.80 6.33
C LEU A 528 5.64 2.10 5.64
N GLN A 529 5.96 0.91 6.09
CA GLN A 529 7.08 0.12 5.59
C GLN A 529 6.65 -1.29 5.22
N ASP A 530 7.17 -1.77 4.09
CA ASP A 530 7.11 -3.17 3.68
C ASP A 530 8.53 -3.65 3.32
N ARG A 531 8.67 -4.86 2.77
CA ARG A 531 9.99 -5.38 2.35
C ARG A 531 10.62 -4.56 1.22
N THR A 532 9.82 -3.92 0.37
CA THR A 532 10.31 -3.24 -0.84
C THR A 532 10.75 -1.81 -0.58
N GLY A 533 10.15 -1.14 0.40
CA GLY A 533 10.47 0.23 0.72
C GLY A 533 9.53 0.83 1.75
N PHE A 534 9.41 2.16 1.69
CA PHE A 534 8.57 2.91 2.61
C PHE A 534 7.91 4.11 1.91
N LEU A 535 6.75 4.48 2.44
CA LEU A 535 6.04 5.72 2.13
C LEU A 535 5.90 6.54 3.41
N HIS A 536 6.19 7.83 3.33
CA HIS A 536 5.84 8.74 4.42
C HIS A 536 4.33 8.81 4.55
N CYS A 537 3.82 8.89 5.77
CA CYS A 537 2.39 8.95 6.04
C CYS A 537 2.07 10.07 7.02
N LEU A 538 0.94 10.74 6.78
CA LEU A 538 0.32 11.69 7.69
C LEU A 538 -1.04 11.12 8.10
N LEU A 539 -1.22 10.83 9.38
CA LEU A 539 -2.40 10.16 9.91
C LEU A 539 -3.16 11.10 10.83
N LEU A 540 -4.49 11.08 10.70
CA LEU A 540 -5.40 11.68 11.68
C LEU A 540 -6.27 10.59 12.27
N ALA A 541 -6.53 10.64 13.58
CA ALA A 541 -7.41 9.68 14.22
C ALA A 541 -8.87 9.86 13.72
N LYS A 542 -9.31 11.12 13.71
CA LYS A 542 -10.59 11.63 13.21
C LYS A 542 -10.34 13.04 12.64
N PRO A 543 -11.27 13.65 11.89
CA PRO A 543 -11.17 15.07 11.55
C PRO A 543 -10.89 15.92 12.79
N SER A 544 -9.93 16.84 12.69
CA SER A 544 -9.40 17.68 13.77
C SER A 544 -8.70 16.97 14.93
N GLN A 545 -8.60 15.64 14.91
CA GLN A 545 -7.96 14.85 15.97
C GLN A 545 -6.67 14.19 15.46
N PRO A 546 -5.50 14.53 16.03
CA PRO A 546 -4.23 13.99 15.58
C PRO A 546 -3.99 12.56 16.11
N LEU A 547 -3.00 11.89 15.52
CA LEU A 547 -2.53 10.60 16.00
C LEU A 547 -1.78 10.76 17.33
N THR A 548 -2.28 10.15 18.40
CA THR A 548 -1.70 10.32 19.74
C THR A 548 -1.21 9.02 20.37
N ASP A 549 -1.61 7.86 19.83
CA ASP A 549 -1.36 6.55 20.44
C ASP A 549 -0.05 5.90 19.93
N PRO A 550 0.98 5.79 20.80
CA PRO A 550 2.22 5.06 20.55
C PRO A 550 2.04 3.55 20.32
N GLY A 551 0.98 2.93 20.83
CA GLY A 551 0.73 1.48 20.78
C GLY A 551 0.60 0.94 19.36
N LEU A 552 0.37 1.83 18.39
CA LEU A 552 0.24 1.52 16.97
C LEU A 552 1.59 1.25 16.28
N ILE A 553 2.71 1.57 16.94
CA ILE A 553 4.05 1.31 16.39
C ILE A 553 4.25 -0.21 16.21
N GLY A 554 4.62 -0.61 15.00
CA GLY A 554 4.81 -2.02 14.65
C GLY A 554 3.53 -2.76 14.27
N CYS A 555 2.37 -2.10 14.30
CA CYS A 555 1.12 -2.68 13.80
C CYS A 555 1.05 -2.63 12.27
N LEU A 556 0.33 -3.59 11.69
CA LEU A 556 0.00 -3.63 10.28
C LEU A 556 -1.24 -2.76 10.04
N VAL A 557 -1.14 -1.82 9.11
CA VAL A 557 -2.21 -0.87 8.78
C VAL A 557 -2.70 -1.13 7.37
N ARG A 558 -3.98 -1.51 7.24
CA ARG A 558 -4.69 -1.73 5.97
C ARG A 558 -5.68 -0.60 5.74
N VAL A 559 -5.59 0.08 4.60
CA VAL A 559 -6.43 1.24 4.27
C VAL A 559 -6.91 1.18 2.83
N GLU A 560 -8.23 1.27 2.64
CA GLU A 560 -8.85 1.36 1.32
C GLU A 560 -9.06 2.82 0.88
N ARG A 561 -9.37 3.70 1.83
CA ARG A 561 -9.61 5.13 1.58
C ARG A 561 -8.38 5.95 1.99
N PHE A 562 -7.56 6.31 1.02
CA PHE A 562 -6.38 7.14 1.25
C PHE A 562 -6.14 8.10 0.08
N GLN A 563 -5.44 9.19 0.36
CA GLN A 563 -4.97 10.15 -0.63
C GLN A 563 -3.46 9.95 -0.85
N LEU A 564 -3.04 9.69 -2.09
CA LEU A 564 -1.63 9.68 -2.47
C LEU A 564 -1.24 11.06 -2.97
N VAL A 565 -0.49 11.80 -2.16
CA VAL A 565 -0.08 13.17 -2.46
C VAL A 565 1.31 13.18 -3.10
N ILE A 566 1.41 13.91 -4.21
CA ILE A 566 2.67 14.16 -4.91
C ILE A 566 2.90 15.66 -5.02
N GLU A 567 3.89 16.18 -4.29
CA GLU A 567 4.37 17.55 -4.46
C GLU A 567 5.48 17.59 -5.49
N ARG A 568 5.25 18.32 -6.59
CA ARG A 568 6.18 18.54 -7.69
C ARG A 568 7.01 19.79 -7.41
N ASN A 569 8.32 19.61 -7.34
CA ASN A 569 9.29 20.68 -7.18
C ASN A 569 10.10 20.82 -8.47
N ILE A 570 9.96 21.98 -9.11
CA ILE A 570 10.52 22.21 -10.44
C ILE A 570 11.53 23.34 -10.38
N ARG A 571 12.63 23.18 -11.09
CA ARG A 571 13.57 24.25 -11.42
C ARG A 571 13.50 24.45 -12.92
N SER A 572 12.93 25.57 -13.33
CA SER A 572 12.81 25.95 -14.73
C SER A 572 13.38 27.34 -14.98
N ASN A 573 13.65 27.63 -16.25
CA ASN A 573 14.13 28.91 -16.75
C ASN A 573 13.44 29.31 -18.06
N PHE A 574 12.11 29.16 -18.11
CA PHE A 574 11.31 29.58 -19.26
C PHE A 574 11.48 31.10 -19.51
N PRO A 575 11.86 31.52 -20.73
CA PRO A 575 12.06 32.94 -21.03
C PRO A 575 10.73 33.69 -21.16
N SER A 576 9.70 33.08 -21.72
CA SER A 576 8.34 33.63 -21.81
C SER A 576 7.29 32.53 -21.85
N TRP A 577 6.02 32.93 -22.00
CA TRP A 577 4.89 32.02 -22.13
C TRP A 577 4.94 31.19 -23.43
N LYS A 578 5.60 31.66 -24.48
CA LYS A 578 5.68 30.99 -25.79
C LYS A 578 6.39 29.64 -25.68
N GLU A 579 7.41 29.57 -24.83
CA GLU A 579 8.26 28.40 -24.64
C GLU A 579 7.69 27.39 -23.62
N LEU A 580 6.51 27.62 -23.02
CA LEU A 580 5.91 26.72 -22.02
C LEU A 580 5.64 25.29 -22.55
N GLY A 581 5.58 25.11 -23.87
CA GLY A 581 5.45 23.79 -24.50
C GLY A 581 6.77 23.06 -24.73
N MET A 582 7.91 23.71 -24.48
CA MET A 582 9.24 23.18 -24.76
C MET A 582 9.87 22.62 -23.49
N THR A 583 10.25 21.34 -23.51
CA THR A 583 10.81 20.65 -22.33
C THR A 583 12.24 21.07 -21.98
N GLY A 584 12.96 21.70 -22.91
CA GLY A 584 14.37 22.11 -22.75
C GLY A 584 14.66 23.15 -21.66
N PHE A 585 13.62 23.80 -21.11
CA PHE A 585 13.75 24.82 -20.05
C PHE A 585 13.52 24.29 -18.63
N ILE A 586 13.37 22.97 -18.46
CA ILE A 586 13.26 22.32 -17.15
C ILE A 586 14.63 21.76 -16.78
N GLN A 587 15.27 22.37 -15.78
CA GLN A 587 16.62 22.01 -15.32
C GLN A 587 16.61 20.86 -14.31
N LYS A 588 15.60 20.83 -13.42
CA LYS A 588 15.48 19.83 -12.36
C LYS A 588 14.02 19.59 -12.00
N GLN A 589 13.67 18.33 -11.80
CA GLN A 589 12.36 17.92 -11.32
C GLN A 589 12.52 16.94 -10.15
N GLU A 590 11.82 17.21 -9.05
CA GLU A 590 11.81 16.36 -7.86
C GLU A 590 10.37 16.20 -7.37
N ALA A 591 10.01 14.99 -6.95
CA ALA A 591 8.69 14.68 -6.41
C ALA A 591 8.81 14.22 -4.96
N ARG A 592 8.05 14.83 -4.05
CA ARG A 592 7.85 14.33 -2.68
C ARG A 592 6.52 13.59 -2.64
N VAL A 593 6.59 12.27 -2.38
CA VAL A 593 5.42 11.37 -2.38
C VAL A 593 5.15 10.88 -0.96
N TYR A 594 3.90 10.99 -0.52
CA TYR A 594 3.43 10.54 0.78
C TYR A 594 1.93 10.23 0.74
N VAL A 595 1.42 9.59 1.79
CA VAL A 595 0.00 9.22 1.91
C VAL A 595 -0.66 9.96 3.07
N GLN A 596 -1.95 10.28 2.90
CA GLN A 596 -2.83 10.87 3.90
C GLN A 596 -4.06 9.99 4.06
N PHE A 597 -4.44 9.66 5.29
CA PHE A 597 -5.66 8.90 5.58
C PHE A 597 -6.11 9.05 7.03
N LEU A 598 -7.37 8.72 7.29
CA LEU A 598 -7.96 8.68 8.62
C LEU A 598 -7.81 7.27 9.21
N LEU A 599 -7.46 7.15 10.49
CA LEU A 599 -7.41 5.85 11.17
C LEU A 599 -8.80 5.20 11.30
N ALA A 600 -9.87 6.00 11.37
CA ALA A 600 -11.24 5.48 11.39
C ALA A 600 -11.59 4.67 10.12
N ASP A 601 -10.92 4.95 8.99
CA ASP A 601 -11.08 4.22 7.73
C ASP A 601 -10.05 3.08 7.56
N ALA A 602 -9.24 2.82 8.59
CA ALA A 602 -8.15 1.84 8.55
C ALA A 602 -8.45 0.64 9.46
N LEU A 603 -8.07 -0.56 8.98
CA LEU A 603 -8.00 -1.76 9.80
C LEU A 603 -6.58 -1.92 10.35
N ILE A 604 -6.45 -1.94 11.67
CA ILE A 604 -5.19 -2.08 12.39
C ILE A 604 -5.10 -3.51 12.92
N LEU A 605 -4.03 -4.22 12.55
CA LEU A 605 -3.78 -5.59 12.97
C LEU A 605 -2.44 -5.67 13.70
N THR A 606 -2.43 -6.32 14.87
CA THR A 606 -1.20 -6.57 15.62
C THR A 606 -0.42 -7.70 14.95
N VAL A 607 0.90 -7.51 14.81
CA VAL A 607 1.76 -8.55 14.25
C VAL A 607 2.11 -9.56 15.36
N PRO A 608 1.72 -10.84 15.25
CA PRO A 608 2.04 -11.84 16.26
C PRO A 608 3.56 -12.04 16.33
N ARG A 609 4.13 -11.94 17.53
CA ARG A 609 5.55 -12.25 17.73
C ARG A 609 5.78 -13.75 17.53
N PRO A 610 6.91 -14.18 16.94
CA PRO A 610 7.22 -15.59 16.87
C PRO A 610 7.32 -16.17 18.27
N LEU A 611 6.33 -17.00 18.66
CA LEU A 611 6.47 -17.89 19.80
C LEU A 611 7.63 -18.83 19.44
N LEU A 612 8.78 -18.65 20.09
CA LEU A 612 9.85 -19.64 20.07
C LEU A 612 9.31 -20.87 20.82
N HIS A 613 8.62 -21.74 20.10
CA HIS A 613 8.39 -23.11 20.56
C HIS A 613 9.74 -23.82 20.52
N SER A 614 10.54 -23.66 21.59
CA SER A 614 11.57 -24.62 21.92
C SER A 614 10.87 -25.94 22.20
N ALA A 615 11.00 -26.87 21.26
CA ALA A 615 10.64 -28.25 21.46
C ALA A 615 11.53 -28.84 22.57
N SER A 616 10.98 -28.96 23.77
CA SER A 616 11.47 -29.89 24.77
C SER A 616 10.36 -30.20 25.76
N SER A 617 10.00 -31.49 25.80
CA SER A 617 9.38 -32.18 26.92
C SER A 617 7.92 -31.86 27.25
N SER A 618 7.06 -32.78 26.82
CA SER A 618 5.82 -33.13 27.50
C SER A 618 6.10 -33.56 28.95
N ALA A 619 5.93 -32.63 29.89
CA ALA A 619 5.62 -32.95 31.28
C ALA A 619 4.92 -31.73 31.89
N ALA A 620 3.68 -31.92 32.32
CA ALA A 620 3.03 -30.95 33.18
C ALA A 620 3.77 -30.89 34.53
N PRO A 621 4.16 -29.71 35.04
CA PRO A 621 4.41 -29.53 36.44
C PRO A 621 3.11 -29.03 37.08
N GLN A 622 2.36 -29.95 37.68
CA GLN A 622 1.48 -29.63 38.79
C GLN A 622 2.34 -29.26 39.99
N THR A 623 2.65 -27.98 40.16
CA THR A 623 3.01 -27.40 41.46
C THR A 623 2.78 -25.90 41.36
N GLU A 624 1.91 -25.36 42.21
CA GLU A 624 1.81 -23.92 42.40
C GLU A 624 3.20 -23.32 42.66
N PRO A 625 3.59 -22.23 41.99
CA PRO A 625 4.76 -21.50 42.40
C PRO A 625 4.37 -20.69 43.65
N SER A 626 4.97 -21.04 44.79
CA SER A 626 5.13 -20.12 45.91
C SER A 626 5.69 -18.77 45.40
N PRO A 627 5.27 -17.63 45.95
CA PRO A 627 5.63 -16.31 45.44
C PRO A 627 7.11 -16.03 45.73
N SER A 628 7.99 -16.37 44.79
CA SER A 628 9.35 -15.86 44.77
C SER A 628 9.33 -14.44 44.21
N GLU A 629 9.76 -13.47 45.02
CA GLU A 629 9.91 -12.05 44.71
C GLU A 629 10.58 -11.82 43.34
N GLY A 630 9.90 -11.05 42.47
CA GLY A 630 10.52 -10.36 41.33
C GLY A 630 9.71 -10.25 40.04
N PRO A 631 8.76 -9.27 39.94
CA PRO A 631 8.43 -8.66 38.65
C PRO A 631 8.46 -7.11 38.66
N HIS A 632 9.05 -6.47 39.69
CA HIS A 632 9.06 -5.01 39.87
C HIS A 632 10.19 -4.27 39.12
N LEU A 633 10.38 -4.56 37.83
CA LEU A 633 11.40 -3.91 37.00
C LEU A 633 10.77 -2.86 36.08
N GLY A 634 10.51 -1.67 36.64
CA GLY A 634 10.11 -0.49 35.88
C GLY A 634 9.58 0.65 36.74
N GLN A 635 9.84 1.88 36.32
CA GLN A 635 9.31 3.12 36.93
C GLN A 635 8.57 3.93 35.87
N SER A 636 7.49 4.61 36.25
CA SER A 636 6.81 5.55 35.36
C SER A 636 6.36 6.82 36.05
N ARG A 637 6.03 7.85 35.26
CA ARG A 637 5.48 9.11 35.74
C ARG A 637 4.57 9.75 34.69
N LEU A 638 3.44 10.31 35.12
CA LEU A 638 2.44 10.96 34.26
C LEU A 638 2.74 12.45 34.10
N PHE A 639 2.64 12.96 32.87
CA PHE A 639 2.75 14.39 32.59
C PHE A 639 1.69 14.87 31.59
N LEU A 640 1.17 16.08 31.81
CA LEU A 640 0.38 16.81 30.84
C LEU A 640 1.31 17.59 29.92
N LEU A 641 1.20 17.38 28.61
CA LEU A 641 1.97 18.10 27.61
C LEU A 641 1.32 19.45 27.29
N SER A 642 2.03 20.55 27.57
CA SER A 642 1.54 21.91 27.36
C SER A 642 1.95 22.46 26.00
N HIS A 643 3.21 22.24 25.59
CA HIS A 643 3.73 22.72 24.31
C HIS A 643 4.81 21.79 23.75
N LYS A 644 4.91 21.72 22.42
CA LYS A 644 5.93 20.94 21.69
C LYS A 644 6.69 21.84 20.74
N GLU A 645 8.01 21.79 20.80
CA GLU A 645 8.88 22.59 19.94
C GLU A 645 9.13 21.93 18.58
N ALA A 646 9.56 22.73 17.59
CA ALA A 646 9.83 22.24 16.24
C ALA A 646 11.00 21.23 16.22
N LEU A 647 10.92 20.22 15.35
CA LEU A 647 12.00 19.28 15.11
C LEU A 647 13.06 19.89 14.19
N MET A 648 14.23 20.22 14.74
CA MET A 648 15.34 20.83 13.98
C MET A 648 16.70 20.53 14.61
N LYS A 649 17.78 20.85 13.90
CA LYS A 649 19.13 20.75 14.46
C LYS A 649 19.35 21.87 15.47
N ARG A 650 19.75 21.52 16.69
CA ARG A 650 20.03 22.46 17.77
C ARG A 650 21.47 22.35 18.26
N ASN A 651 21.99 23.44 18.79
CA ASN A 651 23.28 23.50 19.48
C ASN A 651 23.08 23.10 20.95
N PHE A 652 24.09 22.47 21.55
CA PHE A 652 24.04 21.98 22.93
C PHE A 652 25.12 22.65 23.78
N CYS A 653 24.81 22.85 25.06
CA CYS A 653 25.78 23.31 26.06
C CYS A 653 26.90 22.28 26.22
N ALA A 654 28.12 22.77 26.48
CA ALA A 654 29.21 21.90 26.87
C ALA A 654 28.86 21.20 28.21
N PRO A 655 29.16 19.90 28.36
CA PRO A 655 28.98 19.22 29.64
C PRO A 655 29.84 19.91 30.71
N PRO A 656 29.32 20.15 31.92
CA PRO A 656 30.12 20.69 33.01
C PRO A 656 31.31 19.74 33.29
N GLY A 657 32.54 20.24 33.16
CA GLY A 657 33.77 19.49 33.44
C GLY A 657 34.44 18.77 32.26
N ALA A 658 33.89 18.82 31.04
CA ALA A 658 34.52 18.19 29.85
C ALA A 658 35.44 19.15 29.07
N SER A 659 36.50 18.61 28.44
CA SER A 659 37.41 19.38 27.59
C SER A 659 36.67 20.05 26.43
N SER A 660 37.11 21.27 26.06
CA SER A 660 36.46 22.20 25.10
C SER A 660 36.31 21.67 23.67
N LYS A 661 35.53 20.60 23.47
CA LYS A 661 35.03 20.15 22.17
C LYS A 661 33.62 20.69 22.00
N VAL A 662 33.43 21.53 20.97
CA VAL A 662 32.11 22.03 20.58
C VAL A 662 31.22 20.83 20.20
N ALA A 663 30.11 20.64 20.91
CA ALA A 663 29.15 19.58 20.62
C ALA A 663 28.55 19.79 19.23
N MET A 664 28.49 18.73 18.42
CA MET A 664 27.93 18.81 17.07
C MET A 664 26.43 19.11 17.11
N PRO A 665 25.92 20.00 16.23
CA PRO A 665 24.49 20.28 16.16
C PRO A 665 23.69 19.03 15.85
N THR A 666 22.81 18.65 16.77
CA THR A 666 22.08 17.38 16.72
C THR A 666 20.60 17.62 16.47
N LEU A 667 19.98 16.75 15.66
CA LEU A 667 18.54 16.80 15.43
C LEU A 667 17.82 16.40 16.72
N GLY A 668 16.91 17.24 17.18
CA GLY A 668 16.14 16.97 18.38
C GLY A 668 14.99 17.95 18.53
N PHE A 669 14.14 17.69 19.51
CA PHE A 669 13.07 18.59 19.94
C PHE A 669 12.91 18.46 21.45
N HIS A 670 12.16 19.37 22.05
CA HIS A 670 11.79 19.27 23.45
C HIS A 670 10.32 19.63 23.64
N VAL A 671 9.75 19.21 24.76
CA VAL A 671 8.37 19.51 25.13
C VAL A 671 8.35 20.11 26.52
N LEU A 672 7.43 21.05 26.72
CA LEU A 672 7.09 21.59 28.03
C LEU A 672 5.91 20.79 28.56
N GLY A 673 6.10 20.17 29.73
CA GLY A 673 5.05 19.44 30.42
C GLY A 673 4.94 19.83 31.89
N SER A 674 3.90 19.33 32.54
CA SER A 674 3.69 19.41 33.99
C SER A 674 3.45 18.02 34.55
N TRP A 675 4.20 17.64 35.58
CA TRP A 675 3.99 16.35 36.25
C TRP A 675 2.65 16.35 36.98
N LEU A 676 1.87 15.27 36.82
CA LEU A 676 0.55 15.12 37.46
C LEU A 676 0.60 14.34 38.78
N GLY A 677 1.76 13.75 39.11
CA GLY A 677 1.96 12.99 40.34
C GLY A 677 3.41 12.56 40.53
N GLY A 678 3.69 11.83 41.61
CA GLY A 678 4.98 11.22 41.89
C GLY A 678 5.33 10.04 40.98
N THR A 679 6.53 9.50 41.14
CA THR A 679 6.96 8.29 40.41
C THR A 679 6.15 7.08 40.87
N GLN A 680 5.69 6.26 39.93
CA GLN A 680 5.00 5.00 40.19
C GLN A 680 5.92 3.82 39.86
N ARG A 681 5.82 2.74 40.64
CA ARG A 681 6.56 1.49 40.40
C ARG A 681 5.65 0.49 39.69
N LYS A 682 6.25 -0.37 38.87
CA LYS A 682 5.50 -1.41 38.16
C LYS A 682 5.06 -2.51 39.14
N GLU A 683 3.77 -2.81 39.17
CA GLU A 683 3.16 -3.83 40.02
C GLU A 683 2.27 -4.75 39.16
N GLY A 684 2.76 -5.97 38.88
CA GLY A 684 2.09 -6.89 37.95
C GLY A 684 1.98 -6.31 36.54
N THR A 685 0.76 -6.22 36.02
CA THR A 685 0.44 -5.57 34.72
C THR A 685 0.17 -4.08 34.85
N GLY A 686 0.08 -3.53 36.07
CA GLY A 686 -0.29 -2.14 36.34
C GLY A 686 0.82 -1.33 37.02
N TRP A 687 0.43 -0.18 37.56
CA TRP A 687 1.29 0.77 38.26
C TRP A 687 0.83 0.95 39.71
N GLY A 688 1.76 0.83 40.65
CA GLY A 688 1.51 1.08 42.08
C GLY A 688 1.20 2.55 42.37
N PRO A 689 0.94 2.89 43.64
CA PRO A 689 0.62 4.26 44.05
C PRO A 689 1.79 5.23 43.78
N PRO A 690 1.52 6.50 43.43
CA PRO A 690 2.55 7.50 43.22
C PRO A 690 3.27 7.85 44.53
N GLU A 691 4.58 8.02 44.48
CA GLU A 691 5.39 8.52 45.60
C GLU A 691 4.90 9.91 46.06
N ALA A 692 4.84 10.14 47.37
CA ALA A 692 4.39 11.42 47.94
C ALA A 692 5.31 12.58 47.51
N THR A 693 4.75 13.59 46.85
CA THR A 693 5.47 14.82 46.49
C THR A 693 5.43 15.81 47.64
N GLU A 694 6.59 16.32 48.07
CA GLU A 694 6.75 17.22 49.25
C GLU A 694 6.07 18.60 49.09
N ASP A 695 5.43 18.87 47.96
CA ASP A 695 4.92 20.19 47.60
C ASP A 695 3.68 20.03 46.67
N GLU A 696 2.50 19.84 47.25
CA GLU A 696 1.26 19.56 46.50
C GLU A 696 0.69 20.76 45.73
N ASN A 697 1.25 21.97 45.92
CA ASN A 697 0.66 23.23 45.43
C ASN A 697 1.50 23.95 44.36
N SER A 698 2.63 23.41 43.92
CA SER A 698 3.48 24.00 42.87
C SER A 698 3.36 23.20 41.56
N GLU A 699 2.95 23.85 40.46
CA GLU A 699 2.97 23.24 39.11
C GLU A 699 4.42 22.82 38.77
N GLN A 700 4.74 21.54 38.89
CA GLN A 700 6.08 21.02 38.60
C GLN A 700 6.32 20.96 37.08
N LYS A 701 6.67 22.11 36.50
CA LYS A 701 7.03 22.24 35.09
C LYS A 701 8.33 21.51 34.78
N VAL A 702 8.34 20.73 33.71
CA VAL A 702 9.49 19.96 33.25
C VAL A 702 9.68 20.15 31.75
N LEU A 703 10.94 20.21 31.32
CA LEU A 703 11.33 20.19 29.92
C LEU A 703 11.91 18.82 29.58
N LEU A 704 11.19 18.03 28.78
CA LEU A 704 11.67 16.73 28.32
C LEU A 704 12.38 16.90 26.97
N ILE A 705 13.64 16.48 26.90
CA ILE A 705 14.52 16.67 25.75
C ILE A 705 14.66 15.35 24.99
N PHE A 706 14.32 15.35 23.70
CA PHE A 706 14.36 14.18 22.82
C PHE A 706 15.48 14.32 21.79
N LEU A 707 16.47 13.43 21.89
CA LEU A 707 17.67 13.38 21.04
C LEU A 707 17.85 11.97 20.50
N GLY A 708 18.76 11.79 19.54
CA GLY A 708 19.14 10.46 19.08
C GLY A 708 17.93 9.65 18.59
N SER A 709 17.75 8.43 19.12
CA SER A 709 16.66 7.56 18.68
C SER A 709 15.30 7.88 19.33
N SER A 710 15.28 8.66 20.41
CA SER A 710 14.06 9.19 21.05
C SER A 710 13.30 10.20 20.19
N VAL A 711 13.90 10.72 19.12
CA VAL A 711 13.22 11.58 18.13
C VAL A 711 12.01 10.90 17.47
N ARG A 712 11.94 9.55 17.52
CA ARG A 712 10.80 8.75 17.02
C ARG A 712 9.44 9.15 17.62
N TRP A 713 9.42 9.78 18.79
CA TRP A 713 8.21 10.16 19.50
C TRP A 713 7.55 11.46 19.00
N PHE A 714 8.19 12.18 18.08
CA PHE A 714 7.75 13.52 17.64
C PHE A 714 6.30 13.58 17.14
N GLU A 715 5.86 12.61 16.35
CA GLU A 715 4.54 12.62 15.69
C GLU A 715 3.40 12.11 16.60
N PHE A 716 3.70 11.60 17.80
CA PHE A 716 2.69 11.11 18.75
C PHE A 716 2.40 12.10 19.88
N LEU A 717 3.30 13.06 20.11
CA LEU A 717 3.21 14.05 21.18
C LEU A 717 2.42 15.28 20.71
N HIS A 718 1.29 15.55 21.36
CA HIS A 718 0.37 16.64 21.04
C HIS A 718 -0.01 17.43 22.31
N PRO A 719 -0.09 18.77 22.24
CA PRO A 719 -0.54 19.59 23.37
C PRO A 719 -1.93 19.20 23.88
N GLY A 720 -2.15 19.36 25.18
CA GLY A 720 -3.43 19.06 25.85
C GLY A 720 -3.68 17.56 26.10
N ARG A 721 -2.66 16.72 25.93
CA ARG A 721 -2.73 15.27 26.19
C ARG A 721 -1.86 14.85 27.37
N VAL A 722 -2.29 13.82 28.07
CA VAL A 722 -1.56 13.21 29.18
C VAL A 722 -0.83 11.99 28.68
N TYR A 723 0.48 11.94 28.97
CA TYR A 723 1.33 10.82 28.60
C TYR A 723 1.98 10.24 29.84
N ARG A 724 2.23 8.94 29.80
CA ARG A 724 3.01 8.21 30.79
C ARG A 724 4.41 7.98 30.23
N LEU A 725 5.42 8.48 30.93
CA LEU A 725 6.82 8.19 30.62
C LEU A 725 7.26 6.96 31.41
N VAL A 726 7.77 5.94 30.72
CA VAL A 726 8.14 4.66 31.31
C VAL A 726 9.63 4.38 31.11
N ALA A 727 10.33 4.13 32.21
CA ALA A 727 11.71 3.69 32.23
C ALA A 727 11.78 2.20 32.62
N SER A 728 12.35 1.38 31.75
CA SER A 728 12.58 -0.04 32.02
C SER A 728 13.92 -0.23 32.73
N GLY A 729 13.95 -1.00 33.83
CA GLY A 729 15.17 -1.25 34.59
C GLY A 729 14.95 -1.29 36.10
N PRO A 730 16.01 -1.47 36.91
CA PRO A 730 15.92 -1.44 38.36
C PRO A 730 15.46 -0.06 38.85
N PRO A 731 14.61 0.01 39.90
CA PRO A 731 14.10 1.28 40.39
C PRO A 731 15.25 2.16 40.90
N THR A 732 15.53 3.23 40.18
CA THR A 732 16.59 4.18 40.52
C THR A 732 15.95 5.35 41.28
N PRO A 733 16.40 5.66 42.51
CA PRO A 733 15.88 6.81 43.25
C PRO A 733 16.05 8.11 42.45
N ALA A 734 15.03 8.98 42.46
CA ALA A 734 15.05 10.29 41.82
C ALA A 734 15.28 10.31 40.29
N LEU A 735 15.00 9.21 39.57
CA LEU A 735 15.21 9.12 38.11
C LEU A 735 14.53 10.26 37.31
N PHE A 736 13.30 10.62 37.67
CA PHE A 736 12.51 11.66 37.00
C PHE A 736 12.61 13.05 37.67
N LYS A 737 13.52 13.26 38.63
CA LYS A 737 13.79 14.60 39.21
C LYS A 737 14.93 15.27 38.42
N GLY A 738 14.72 16.51 37.99
CA GLY A 738 15.72 17.30 37.26
C GLY A 738 16.81 17.83 38.20
N GLY A 739 18.09 17.67 37.82
CA GLY A 739 19.25 18.17 38.58
C GLY A 739 20.22 17.07 39.05
N ASP A 740 19.69 16.00 39.67
CA ASP A 740 20.50 14.96 40.34
C ASP A 740 20.42 13.57 39.65
N SER A 741 19.82 13.51 38.46
CA SER A 741 19.71 12.27 37.69
C SER A 741 21.09 11.85 37.13
N PRO A 742 21.49 10.56 37.22
CA PRO A 742 22.76 10.06 36.68
C PRO A 742 22.85 10.13 35.15
N CYS A 743 21.77 10.52 34.47
CA CYS A 743 21.71 10.71 33.03
C CYS A 743 22.48 11.97 32.60
N ILE A 744 23.49 11.78 31.74
CA ILE A 744 24.32 12.85 31.16
C ILE A 744 23.43 13.93 30.52
N SER A 745 23.33 15.09 31.17
CA SER A 745 22.43 16.18 30.78
C SER A 745 22.99 16.94 29.55
N GLN A 746 22.72 16.42 28.35
CA GLN A 746 22.89 17.19 27.11
C GLN A 746 21.74 18.20 26.99
N ARG A 747 22.02 19.47 27.32
CA ARG A 747 21.03 20.55 27.28
C ARG A 747 21.15 21.39 26.01
N PRO A 748 20.05 21.68 25.29
CA PRO A 748 20.05 22.67 24.23
C PRO A 748 20.52 24.03 24.76
N LEU A 749 21.25 24.77 23.92
CA LEU A 749 21.78 26.09 24.27
C LEU A 749 20.69 27.10 24.65
N GLU A 750 19.51 26.99 24.02
CA GLU A 750 18.31 27.80 24.30
C GLU A 750 17.78 27.60 25.73
N LEU A 751 18.12 26.48 26.37
CA LEU A 751 17.68 26.10 27.72
C LEU A 751 18.80 26.25 28.77
N ALA A 752 19.85 27.02 28.46
CA ALA A 752 20.93 27.30 29.39
C ALA A 752 20.38 27.99 30.67
N GLY A 753 20.67 27.42 31.84
CA GLY A 753 20.21 27.95 33.13
C GLY A 753 18.87 27.37 33.63
N CYS A 754 18.17 26.56 32.84
CA CYS A 754 16.97 25.86 33.33
C CYS A 754 17.37 24.65 34.21
N ALA A 755 16.79 24.58 35.42
CA ALA A 755 17.04 23.52 36.39
C ALA A 755 16.14 22.29 36.18
N SER A 756 14.96 22.44 35.56
CA SER A 756 13.96 21.37 35.38
C SER A 756 14.00 20.71 33.99
N CYS A 757 15.20 20.39 33.51
CA CYS A 757 15.41 19.68 32.24
C CYS A 757 15.68 18.19 32.47
N LEU A 758 15.03 17.31 31.70
CA LEU A 758 15.25 15.87 31.72
C LEU A 758 15.47 15.34 30.29
N THR A 759 16.58 14.65 30.06
CA THR A 759 16.86 14.02 28.76
C THR A 759 16.22 12.64 28.71
N VAL A 760 15.34 12.42 27.72
CA VAL A 760 14.65 11.15 27.50
C VAL A 760 15.61 10.15 26.89
N GLN A 761 15.85 9.05 27.61
CA GLN A 761 16.77 8.01 27.16
C GLN A 761 16.16 7.17 26.02
N ASP A 762 17.04 6.55 25.24
CA ASP A 762 16.69 5.85 24.00
C ASP A 762 15.80 4.62 24.25
N GLU A 763 15.96 3.97 25.40
CA GLU A 763 15.22 2.80 25.87
C GLU A 763 13.88 3.12 26.56
N TRP A 764 13.61 4.39 26.86
CA TRP A 764 12.35 4.80 27.49
C TRP A 764 11.18 4.74 26.50
N THR A 765 10.00 4.44 27.03
CA THR A 765 8.75 4.36 26.27
C THR A 765 7.75 5.41 26.72
N LEU A 766 6.88 5.81 25.80
CA LEU A 766 5.76 6.69 26.05
C LEU A 766 4.47 5.92 25.79
N GLU A 767 3.53 6.02 26.73
CA GLU A 767 2.20 5.44 26.63
C GLU A 767 1.16 6.57 26.73
N LEU A 768 0.07 6.47 25.97
CA LEU A 768 -1.04 7.40 26.06
C LEU A 768 -1.98 6.93 27.17
N GLU A 769 -2.24 7.77 28.16
CA GLU A 769 -3.14 7.41 29.26
C GLU A 769 -4.60 7.56 28.83
N SER A 770 -5.44 6.57 29.16
CA SER A 770 -6.87 6.61 28.86
C SER A 770 -7.63 7.55 29.81
N SER A 771 -8.71 8.17 29.36
CA SER A 771 -9.46 9.17 30.15
C SER A 771 -10.15 8.60 31.40
N GLN A 772 -10.12 7.29 31.62
CA GLN A 772 -10.73 6.63 32.79
C GLN A 772 -9.87 6.76 34.07
N ASP A 773 -8.56 6.98 33.93
CA ASP A 773 -7.61 7.08 35.05
C ASP A 773 -7.22 8.52 35.40
N VAL A 774 -7.81 9.51 34.73
CA VAL A 774 -7.55 10.94 34.92
C VAL A 774 -8.73 11.57 35.68
N PRO A 775 -8.52 12.32 36.77
CA PRO A 775 -9.61 12.99 37.50
C PRO A 775 -10.48 13.83 36.55
N GLU A 776 -11.81 13.74 36.67
CA GLU A 776 -12.81 14.42 35.80
C GLU A 776 -12.53 15.92 35.58
N VAL A 777 -11.90 16.60 36.55
CA VAL A 777 -11.53 18.03 36.52
C VAL A 777 -10.44 18.35 35.47
N LEU A 778 -9.65 17.35 35.05
CA LEU A 778 -8.59 17.47 34.03
C LEU A 778 -8.97 16.82 32.68
N GLY A 779 -10.14 16.16 32.60
CA GLY A 779 -10.59 15.38 31.44
C GLY A 779 -11.26 16.19 30.32
N THR A 780 -11.61 17.45 30.56
CA THR A 780 -12.04 18.35 29.47
C THR A 780 -10.86 18.65 28.57
N HIS A 781 -10.94 18.20 27.31
CA HIS A 781 -10.07 18.64 26.22
C HIS A 781 -9.86 20.15 26.32
N ARG A 782 -8.68 20.58 26.76
CA ARG A 782 -8.34 22.00 26.78
C ARG A 782 -8.31 22.44 25.32
N ALA A 783 -9.16 23.40 24.96
CA ALA A 783 -9.16 23.99 23.63
C ALA A 783 -7.73 24.45 23.31
N LEU A 784 -7.30 24.26 22.06
CA LEU A 784 -5.99 24.72 21.62
C LEU A 784 -5.93 26.25 21.84
N PRO A 785 -4.83 26.79 22.38
CA PRO A 785 -4.73 28.20 22.70
C PRO A 785 -4.74 29.04 21.42
N GLU A 786 -5.75 29.90 21.26
CA GLU A 786 -5.87 30.81 20.13
C GLU A 786 -5.64 32.26 20.58
N SER A 787 -4.88 33.02 19.78
CA SER A 787 -4.67 34.45 19.96
C SER A 787 -5.91 35.21 19.46
N SER A 788 -6.32 36.26 20.17
CA SER A 788 -7.43 37.09 19.71
C SER A 788 -7.05 37.84 18.41
N LEU A 789 -8.05 38.16 17.57
CA LEU A 789 -7.83 38.93 16.34
C LEU A 789 -7.23 40.32 16.62
N THR A 790 -7.63 40.94 17.74
CA THR A 790 -7.09 42.21 18.21
C THR A 790 -5.60 42.11 18.54
N ASP A 791 -5.18 41.01 19.17
CA ASP A 791 -3.76 40.77 19.47
C ASP A 791 -2.95 40.49 18.20
N LEU A 792 -3.55 39.75 17.25
CA LEU A 792 -2.95 39.44 15.95
C LEU A 792 -2.71 40.70 15.09
N LEU A 793 -3.65 41.64 15.06
CA LEU A 793 -3.61 42.80 14.16
C LEU A 793 -3.21 44.13 14.82
N SER A 794 -2.91 44.14 16.12
CA SER A 794 -2.44 45.35 16.83
C SER A 794 -1.01 45.78 16.45
N ASP A 795 -0.73 47.08 16.56
CA ASP A 795 0.63 47.65 16.37
C ASP A 795 1.48 47.54 17.65
N SER A 796 0.82 47.57 18.82
CA SER A 796 1.42 47.59 20.16
C SER A 796 1.28 46.25 20.89
N PHE A 797 1.79 45.17 20.31
CA PHE A 797 1.76 43.85 20.94
C PHE A 797 3.07 43.59 21.69
N SER A 798 3.00 43.33 23.00
CA SER A 798 4.16 43.09 23.88
C SER A 798 4.75 41.70 23.70
N ASP A 799 3.91 40.73 23.36
CA ASP A 799 4.36 39.39 22.97
C ASP A 799 4.64 39.36 21.47
N SER A 800 5.61 38.57 21.02
CA SER A 800 5.90 38.43 19.58
C SER A 800 5.29 37.17 18.98
N LEU A 801 4.69 36.31 19.82
CA LEU A 801 4.25 34.98 19.46
C LEU A 801 2.72 34.92 19.38
N VAL A 802 2.21 34.33 18.30
CA VAL A 802 0.78 34.22 18.02
C VAL A 802 0.41 32.79 17.61
N SER A 803 -0.83 32.40 17.91
CA SER A 803 -1.37 31.05 17.61
C SER A 803 -2.79 31.16 17.05
N PHE A 804 -3.11 30.42 15.99
CA PHE A 804 -4.42 30.45 15.34
C PHE A 804 -4.64 29.26 14.42
N SER A 805 -5.91 28.94 14.18
CA SER A 805 -6.37 27.99 13.15
C SER A 805 -6.58 28.71 11.82
N ALA A 806 -6.20 28.08 10.70
CA ALA A 806 -6.36 28.68 9.38
C ALA A 806 -6.47 27.66 8.25
N GLU A 807 -7.14 28.05 7.16
CA GLU A 807 -7.17 27.32 5.90
C GLU A 807 -6.08 27.83 4.95
N ILE A 808 -5.33 26.92 4.32
CA ILE A 808 -4.28 27.29 3.36
C ILE A 808 -4.92 27.61 2.00
N LEU A 809 -4.73 28.84 1.52
CA LEU A 809 -5.24 29.27 0.20
C LEU A 809 -4.21 29.05 -0.92
N SER A 810 -2.93 29.26 -0.63
CA SER A 810 -1.87 29.12 -1.64
C SER A 810 -0.53 28.81 -1.00
N HIS A 811 0.33 28.15 -1.78
CA HIS A 811 1.69 27.83 -1.39
C HIS A 811 2.65 28.18 -2.54
N LEU A 812 3.58 29.11 -2.27
CA LEU A 812 4.53 29.63 -3.24
C LEU A 812 5.95 29.38 -2.77
N ARG A 813 6.77 28.82 -3.66
CA ARG A 813 8.19 28.62 -3.39
C ARG A 813 9.01 29.79 -3.92
N MET A 814 9.58 30.56 -3.01
CA MET A 814 10.49 31.66 -3.31
C MET A 814 11.92 31.11 -3.43
N ARG A 815 12.65 31.53 -4.46
CA ARG A 815 14.08 31.23 -4.61
C ARG A 815 14.89 32.52 -4.76
N PRO A 816 16.17 32.51 -4.35
CA PRO A 816 17.09 33.59 -4.68
C PRO A 816 17.11 33.87 -6.17
N GLY A 817 16.96 35.14 -6.54
CA GLY A 817 17.47 35.63 -7.81
C GLY A 817 19.01 35.55 -7.82
N SER A 818 19.61 35.78 -8.99
CA SER A 818 21.06 35.82 -9.18
C SER A 818 21.80 36.85 -8.30
N THR A 819 21.07 37.77 -7.65
CA THR A 819 21.55 38.66 -6.60
C THR A 819 21.38 37.97 -5.23
N GLY A 820 22.48 37.48 -4.66
CA GLY A 820 22.55 36.53 -3.53
C GLY A 820 22.01 36.96 -2.15
N ALA A 821 20.91 37.74 -2.08
CA ALA A 821 20.35 38.24 -0.83
C ALA A 821 19.16 37.43 -0.28
N VAL A 822 18.47 36.61 -1.07
CA VAL A 822 17.22 35.93 -0.64
C VAL A 822 17.48 34.46 -0.33
N ARG A 823 17.37 34.06 0.94
CA ARG A 823 17.44 32.65 1.36
C ARG A 823 16.26 31.85 0.75
N ARG A 824 16.39 30.52 0.66
CA ARG A 824 15.26 29.68 0.22
C ARG A 824 14.10 29.89 1.18
N CYS A 825 12.90 30.10 0.65
CA CYS A 825 11.73 30.42 1.44
C CYS A 825 10.47 29.82 0.81
N ALA A 826 9.55 29.34 1.64
CA ALA A 826 8.19 29.01 1.25
C ALA A 826 7.24 30.03 1.85
N LYS A 827 6.35 30.57 1.03
CA LYS A 827 5.29 31.50 1.43
C LYS A 827 3.95 30.76 1.38
N LEU A 828 3.25 30.72 2.50
CA LEU A 828 1.86 30.28 2.61
C LEU A 828 0.98 31.52 2.72
N THR A 829 -0.13 31.54 2.00
CA THR A 829 -1.22 32.51 2.24
C THR A 829 -2.36 31.74 2.87
N VAL A 830 -2.85 32.19 4.02
CA VAL A 830 -3.87 31.49 4.81
C VAL A 830 -5.05 32.40 5.12
N ALA A 831 -6.25 31.84 5.19
CA ALA A 831 -7.45 32.49 5.72
C ALA A 831 -7.66 32.05 7.17
N LEU A 832 -7.82 33.00 8.10
CA LEU A 832 -8.01 32.66 9.51
C LEU A 832 -9.38 32.01 9.74
N GLU A 833 -9.44 31.09 10.69
CA GLU A 833 -10.70 30.52 11.17
C GLU A 833 -11.01 31.13 12.53
N THR A 834 -12.01 32.00 12.59
CA THR A 834 -12.42 32.67 13.83
C THR A 834 -13.93 32.66 13.93
N ALA A 835 -14.47 32.11 15.02
CA ALA A 835 -15.91 31.94 15.22
C ALA A 835 -16.71 33.25 15.16
N ASP A 836 -16.07 34.38 15.50
CA ASP A 836 -16.72 35.69 15.65
C ASP A 836 -16.54 36.63 14.43
N CYS A 837 -15.94 36.16 13.33
CA CYS A 837 -15.69 36.99 12.14
C CYS A 837 -16.25 36.33 10.88
N GLU A 838 -17.26 36.97 10.27
CA GLU A 838 -17.90 36.51 9.05
C GLU A 838 -16.96 36.52 7.83
N PHE A 839 -16.03 37.48 7.78
CA PHE A 839 -15.04 37.63 6.70
C PHE A 839 -13.61 37.67 7.26
N PRO A 840 -13.02 36.52 7.58
CA PRO A 840 -11.73 36.48 8.25
C PRO A 840 -10.59 37.02 7.37
N PRO A 841 -9.59 37.70 7.96
CA PRO A 841 -8.49 38.28 7.20
C PRO A 841 -7.54 37.20 6.67
N HIS A 842 -6.85 37.53 5.57
CA HIS A 842 -5.77 36.70 5.04
C HIS A 842 -4.40 37.12 5.60
N LEU A 843 -3.60 36.14 6.01
CA LEU A 843 -2.22 36.34 6.47
C LEU A 843 -1.21 35.60 5.59
N ASP A 844 -0.02 36.20 5.47
CA ASP A 844 1.13 35.60 4.82
C ASP A 844 2.02 34.94 5.91
N ILE A 845 2.35 33.65 5.76
CA ILE A 845 3.27 32.91 6.63
C ILE A 845 4.53 32.54 5.84
N TYR A 846 5.71 32.88 6.37
CA TYR A 846 7.00 32.60 5.74
C TYR A 846 7.76 31.51 6.49
N ILE A 847 8.18 30.48 5.73
CA ILE A 847 9.01 29.37 6.20
C ILE A 847 10.39 29.49 5.55
N GLU A 848 11.40 29.79 6.36
CA GLU A 848 12.78 29.99 5.91
C GLU A 848 13.71 28.89 6.47
N ASP A 849 14.92 28.78 5.94
CA ASP A 849 15.97 27.95 6.55
C ASP A 849 16.22 28.44 8.00
N PRO A 850 16.25 27.56 9.02
CA PRO A 850 16.47 26.11 8.94
C PRO A 850 15.22 25.22 8.90
N HIS A 851 14.01 25.77 8.79
CA HIS A 851 12.73 25.05 8.87
C HIS A 851 12.28 24.40 7.55
N LEU A 852 13.11 24.45 6.51
CA LEU A 852 12.87 23.76 5.25
C LEU A 852 13.48 22.35 5.27
N PRO A 853 12.81 21.33 4.70
CA PRO A 853 11.52 21.38 4.02
C PRO A 853 10.32 21.51 5.00
N PRO A 854 9.18 22.08 4.55
CA PRO A 854 8.00 22.22 5.40
C PRO A 854 7.43 20.86 5.85
N PRO A 855 6.68 20.85 6.98
CA PRO A 855 5.89 19.70 7.42
C PRO A 855 4.96 19.15 6.33
N LEU A 856 4.59 17.88 6.43
CA LEU A 856 3.64 17.24 5.51
C LEU A 856 2.23 17.80 5.70
N GLY A 857 1.45 17.86 4.63
CA GLY A 857 0.04 18.27 4.68
C GLY A 857 -0.23 19.79 4.63
N LEU A 858 0.80 20.62 4.43
CA LEU A 858 0.63 22.05 4.15
C LEU A 858 0.23 22.28 2.67
N LEU A 859 -0.95 21.79 2.30
CA LEU A 859 -1.50 21.86 0.95
C LEU A 859 -2.63 22.90 0.87
N PRO A 860 -2.82 23.59 -0.26
CA PRO A 860 -3.99 24.43 -0.48
C PRO A 860 -5.31 23.64 -0.27
N GLY A 861 -6.23 24.20 0.52
CA GLY A 861 -7.49 23.59 0.96
C GLY A 861 -7.42 22.80 2.28
N ALA A 862 -6.22 22.59 2.84
CA ALA A 862 -6.07 21.95 4.15
C ALA A 862 -6.30 22.97 5.28
N ARG A 863 -6.95 22.52 6.37
CA ARG A 863 -7.10 23.30 7.61
C ARG A 863 -5.98 22.93 8.57
N VAL A 864 -5.29 23.93 9.11
CA VAL A 864 -4.08 23.75 9.90
C VAL A 864 -4.09 24.70 11.09
N TYR A 865 -3.75 24.16 12.25
CA TYR A 865 -3.48 24.95 13.45
C TYR A 865 -1.99 25.26 13.53
N PHE A 866 -1.67 26.54 13.73
CA PHE A 866 -0.33 27.05 13.94
C PHE A 866 -0.22 27.64 15.34
N SER A 867 0.79 27.24 16.11
CA SER A 867 1.06 27.83 17.42
C SER A 867 2.44 28.43 17.51
N GLN A 868 2.55 29.53 18.25
CA GLN A 868 3.80 30.26 18.52
C GLN A 868 4.57 30.63 17.25
N LEU A 869 3.85 31.21 16.28
CA LEU A 869 4.46 31.89 15.15
C LEU A 869 4.97 33.26 15.58
N GLU A 870 6.09 33.70 15.02
CA GLU A 870 6.54 35.08 15.24
C GLU A 870 5.73 36.04 14.36
N LYS A 871 4.97 36.92 15.00
CA LYS A 871 4.30 38.06 14.37
C LYS A 871 5.32 39.13 14.01
N ARG A 872 5.27 39.62 12.78
CA ARG A 872 6.06 40.76 12.30
C ARG A 872 5.19 41.77 11.57
N VAL A 873 5.58 43.04 11.67
CA VAL A 873 4.96 44.15 10.96
C VAL A 873 5.93 44.66 9.91
N SER A 874 5.51 44.67 8.64
CA SER A 874 6.34 45.16 7.53
C SER A 874 6.52 46.68 7.60
N ARG A 875 7.46 47.22 6.81
CA ARG A 875 7.58 48.68 6.59
C ARG A 875 6.32 49.33 6.03
N SER A 876 5.48 48.55 5.36
CA SER A 876 4.17 48.96 4.85
C SER A 876 3.01 48.70 5.83
N ARG A 877 3.32 48.37 7.09
CA ARG A 877 2.38 48.04 8.17
C ARG A 877 1.47 46.84 7.89
N ASN A 878 1.95 45.87 7.12
CA ASN A 878 1.26 44.60 6.95
C ASN A 878 1.75 43.61 8.00
N VAL A 879 0.82 42.97 8.69
CA VAL A 879 1.12 41.85 9.58
C VAL A 879 1.40 40.60 8.74
N TYR A 880 2.44 39.88 9.11
CA TYR A 880 2.79 38.57 8.57
C TYR A 880 3.45 37.72 9.66
N CYS A 881 3.49 36.41 9.45
CA CYS A 881 4.02 35.47 10.44
C CYS A 881 5.27 34.74 9.90
N CYS A 882 6.16 34.36 10.80
CA CYS A 882 7.37 33.59 10.49
C CYS A 882 7.49 32.35 11.37
N PHE A 883 8.00 31.26 10.79
CA PHE A 883 8.36 30.06 11.55
C PHE A 883 9.55 30.32 12.46
N ARG A 884 9.47 29.79 13.68
CA ARG A 884 10.52 29.78 14.71
C ARG A 884 10.80 28.36 15.20
N SER A 885 11.83 28.20 16.02
CA SER A 885 12.16 26.92 16.68
C SER A 885 11.05 26.41 17.60
N SER A 886 10.18 27.31 18.07
CA SER A 886 9.01 27.02 18.91
C SER A 886 7.71 26.82 18.17
N THR A 887 7.70 27.00 16.84
CA THR A 887 6.48 26.83 16.05
C THR A 887 6.05 25.37 16.04
N TYR A 888 4.81 25.13 16.44
CA TYR A 888 4.14 23.84 16.31
C TYR A 888 3.02 23.94 15.28
N VAL A 889 2.90 22.89 14.47
CA VAL A 889 1.98 22.80 13.35
C VAL A 889 1.19 21.51 13.47
N GLN A 890 -0.13 21.61 13.41
CA GLN A 890 -1.04 20.48 13.42
C GLN A 890 -2.01 20.58 12.26
N VAL A 891 -2.00 19.60 11.37
CA VAL A 891 -3.02 19.48 10.32
C VAL A 891 -4.32 19.04 10.98
N LEU A 892 -5.40 19.80 10.77
CA LEU A 892 -6.73 19.52 11.31
C LEU A 892 -7.57 18.71 10.31
N SER A 893 -7.49 19.05 9.02
CA SER A 893 -8.15 18.31 7.95
C SER A 893 -7.33 18.30 6.65
N PHE A 894 -7.53 17.26 5.86
CA PHE A 894 -6.96 17.15 4.50
C PHE A 894 -7.77 18.00 3.51
N PRO A 895 -7.18 18.39 2.37
CA PRO A 895 -7.91 19.12 1.35
C PRO A 895 -9.07 18.28 0.78
N PRO A 896 -10.22 18.89 0.48
CA PRO A 896 -11.36 18.18 -0.10
C PRO A 896 -11.06 17.73 -1.54
N ASP A 897 -11.68 16.62 -1.96
CA ASP A 897 -11.49 16.05 -3.31
C ASP A 897 -12.04 16.98 -4.41
N THR A 898 -13.06 17.76 -4.09
CA THR A 898 -13.67 18.75 -4.99
C THR A 898 -13.63 20.13 -4.34
N THR A 899 -12.92 21.07 -4.97
CA THR A 899 -12.95 22.48 -4.57
C THR A 899 -14.31 23.07 -4.96
N ILE A 900 -15.19 23.25 -3.98
CA ILE A 900 -16.45 23.97 -4.19
C ILE A 900 -16.11 25.46 -4.20
N SER A 901 -16.23 26.12 -5.36
CA SER A 901 -16.07 27.57 -5.43
C SER A 901 -17.34 28.21 -4.86
N ALA A 902 -17.30 28.66 -3.60
CA ALA A 902 -18.35 29.53 -3.08
C ALA A 902 -18.36 30.84 -3.90
N PRO A 903 -19.52 31.30 -4.40
CA PRO A 903 -19.61 32.58 -5.09
C PRO A 903 -19.27 33.72 -4.11
N LEU A 904 -18.67 34.79 -4.64
CA LEU A 904 -18.41 36.00 -3.85
C LEU A 904 -19.74 36.64 -3.43
N PRO A 905 -19.82 37.23 -2.22
CA PRO A 905 -21.03 37.91 -1.78
C PRO A 905 -21.32 39.12 -2.68
N HIS A 906 -22.59 39.36 -2.99
CA HIS A 906 -23.03 40.55 -3.72
C HIS A 906 -23.34 41.67 -2.73
N ILE A 907 -22.68 42.82 -2.84
CA ILE A 907 -22.81 43.94 -1.87
C ILE A 907 -22.98 45.28 -2.57
N TYR A 908 -23.48 46.27 -1.82
CA TYR A 908 -23.38 47.68 -2.18
C TYR A 908 -22.02 48.27 -1.77
N LEU A 909 -21.45 49.17 -2.58
CA LEU A 909 -20.16 49.81 -2.33
C LEU A 909 -20.13 50.62 -1.03
N ALA A 910 -21.27 51.17 -0.60
CA ALA A 910 -21.37 51.87 0.68
C ALA A 910 -21.15 50.94 1.89
N GLU A 911 -21.40 49.64 1.78
CA GLU A 911 -21.15 48.68 2.86
C GLU A 911 -19.66 48.57 3.22
N LEU A 912 -18.77 48.84 2.27
CA LEU A 912 -17.32 48.88 2.50
C LEU A 912 -16.89 50.01 3.44
N LEU A 913 -17.74 51.00 3.67
CA LEU A 913 -17.51 52.11 4.60
C LEU A 913 -17.90 51.76 6.04
N GLN A 914 -18.61 50.64 6.27
CA GLN A 914 -19.15 50.25 7.58
C GLN A 914 -18.10 49.62 8.53
N GLY A 915 -16.81 49.65 8.18
CA GLY A 915 -15.71 49.23 9.06
C GLY A 915 -15.45 47.72 9.07
N ASP A 916 -15.23 47.15 10.26
CA ASP A 916 -14.67 45.79 10.47
C ASP A 916 -15.59 44.63 10.03
N LYS A 917 -16.83 44.90 9.61
CA LYS A 917 -17.79 43.90 9.13
C LYS A 917 -17.83 43.75 7.61
N ALA A 918 -17.08 44.57 6.87
CA ALA A 918 -17.13 44.56 5.42
C ALA A 918 -16.27 43.43 4.80
N PRO A 919 -16.74 42.76 3.74
CA PRO A 919 -15.95 41.75 3.05
C PRO A 919 -14.78 42.38 2.29
N PHE A 920 -13.64 41.69 2.27
CA PHE A 920 -12.45 42.12 1.53
C PHE A 920 -12.50 41.72 0.04
N ARG A 921 -13.37 40.77 -0.32
CA ARG A 921 -13.66 40.32 -1.68
C ARG A 921 -15.17 40.19 -1.86
N ALA A 922 -15.70 40.80 -2.91
CA ALA A 922 -17.12 40.81 -3.18
C ALA A 922 -17.39 41.06 -4.67
N THR A 923 -18.67 40.99 -5.04
CA THR A 923 -19.18 41.42 -6.33
C THR A 923 -20.13 42.59 -6.13
N ALA A 924 -20.06 43.61 -6.98
CA ALA A 924 -21.00 44.72 -7.00
C ALA A 924 -21.41 45.03 -8.43
N SER A 925 -22.68 45.34 -8.65
CA SER A 925 -23.18 45.90 -9.91
C SER A 925 -22.96 47.41 -9.90
N CYS A 926 -22.09 47.90 -10.77
CA CYS A 926 -21.68 49.31 -10.79
C CYS A 926 -21.66 49.88 -12.21
N HIS A 927 -21.59 51.20 -12.32
CA HIS A 927 -21.44 51.95 -13.56
C HIS A 927 -20.04 52.58 -13.63
N VAL A 928 -19.38 52.48 -14.78
CA VAL A 928 -18.07 53.14 -15.01
C VAL A 928 -18.32 54.60 -15.36
N VAL A 929 -17.95 55.51 -14.46
CA VAL A 929 -18.18 56.96 -14.60
C VAL A 929 -17.10 57.63 -15.43
N SER A 930 -15.84 57.30 -15.16
CA SER A 930 -14.70 57.87 -15.89
C SER A 930 -13.44 57.00 -15.79
N VAL A 931 -12.51 57.22 -16.71
CA VAL A 931 -11.16 56.65 -16.67
C VAL A 931 -10.20 57.71 -16.11
N PHE A 932 -9.38 57.39 -15.12
CA PHE A 932 -8.35 58.31 -14.59
C PHE A 932 -7.02 58.20 -15.31
N SER A 933 -6.61 56.97 -15.64
CA SER A 933 -5.35 56.72 -16.33
C SER A 933 -5.38 55.40 -17.08
N LEU A 934 -4.77 55.37 -18.26
CA LEU A 934 -4.52 54.16 -19.04
C LEU A 934 -3.03 54.09 -19.38
N GLN A 935 -2.41 52.95 -19.11
CA GLN A 935 -1.01 52.68 -19.46
C GLN A 935 -0.91 51.35 -20.18
N LEU A 936 -0.33 51.37 -21.38
CA LEU A 936 -0.03 50.20 -22.20
C LEU A 936 1.47 50.22 -22.50
N LEU A 937 2.19 49.15 -22.20
CA LEU A 937 3.63 49.11 -22.38
C LEU A 937 4.15 47.71 -22.73
N TRP A 938 5.27 47.68 -23.45
CA TRP A 938 6.03 46.47 -23.74
C TRP A 938 7.32 46.45 -22.94
N VAL A 939 7.57 45.35 -22.24
CA VAL A 939 8.78 45.14 -21.44
C VAL A 939 9.48 43.86 -21.82
N CYS A 940 10.79 43.84 -21.61
CA CYS A 940 11.57 42.62 -21.74
C CYS A 940 11.17 41.65 -20.62
N ALA A 941 10.80 40.41 -20.99
CA ALA A 941 10.40 39.39 -20.03
C ALA A 941 11.49 39.05 -19.01
N HIS A 942 12.77 39.27 -19.34
CA HIS A 942 13.89 38.96 -18.47
C HIS A 942 14.25 40.09 -17.51
N CYS A 943 14.45 41.33 -18.00
CA CYS A 943 14.93 42.45 -17.20
C CYS A 943 13.90 43.56 -16.93
N THR A 944 12.67 43.40 -17.41
CA THR A 944 11.55 44.33 -17.21
C THR A 944 11.78 45.77 -17.67
N SER A 945 12.83 46.02 -18.47
CA SER A 945 13.06 47.31 -19.14
C SER A 945 12.17 47.43 -20.37
N LEU A 946 11.88 48.66 -20.77
CA LEU A 946 11.04 48.95 -21.93
C LEU A 946 11.60 48.36 -23.23
N CYS A 947 10.70 47.86 -24.06
CA CYS A 947 11.00 47.37 -25.40
C CYS A 947 10.48 48.35 -26.45
N LEU A 948 11.38 48.97 -27.21
CA LEU A 948 11.06 49.83 -28.36
C LEU A 948 11.21 49.01 -29.64
N GLN A 949 10.21 49.02 -30.51
CA GLN A 949 10.19 48.21 -31.74
C GLN A 949 10.52 46.71 -31.48
N GLY A 950 10.04 46.19 -30.35
CA GLY A 950 10.29 44.81 -29.92
C GLY A 950 11.70 44.52 -29.37
N ARG A 951 12.61 45.51 -29.28
CA ARG A 951 13.98 45.35 -28.78
C ARG A 951 14.16 45.96 -27.39
N CYS A 952 14.88 45.26 -26.53
CA CYS A 952 15.17 45.70 -25.18
C CYS A 952 16.09 46.95 -25.18
N THR A 953 15.71 48.01 -24.46
CA THR A 953 16.48 49.26 -24.38
C THR A 953 17.66 49.22 -23.39
N ARG A 954 17.82 48.13 -22.62
CA ARG A 954 18.88 48.00 -21.62
C ARG A 954 20.24 47.76 -22.28
N GLN A 955 21.16 48.71 -22.13
CA GLN A 955 22.50 48.65 -22.73
C GLN A 955 23.56 48.03 -21.81
N ASN A 956 23.41 48.07 -20.47
CA ASN A 956 24.40 47.52 -19.53
C ASN A 956 23.76 46.77 -18.33
N PRO A 957 24.06 45.47 -18.15
CA PRO A 957 24.54 44.52 -19.16
C PRO A 957 23.50 44.34 -20.29
N THR A 958 23.95 44.00 -21.49
CA THR A 958 23.08 43.68 -22.63
C THR A 958 22.24 42.44 -22.33
N CYS A 959 20.95 42.50 -22.65
CA CYS A 959 20.04 41.38 -22.40
C CYS A 959 20.16 40.34 -23.52
N SER A 960 20.58 39.12 -23.17
CA SER A 960 20.76 38.01 -24.12
C SER A 960 19.43 37.42 -24.62
N ILE A 961 18.34 37.62 -23.89
CA ILE A 961 16.99 37.12 -24.20
C ILE A 961 16.08 38.32 -24.49
N GLN A 962 15.77 38.57 -25.75
CA GLN A 962 14.95 39.70 -26.20
C GLN A 962 13.50 39.28 -26.47
N THR A 963 12.83 38.73 -25.44
CA THR A 963 11.40 38.39 -25.53
C THR A 963 10.55 39.53 -24.98
N PRO A 964 9.80 40.28 -25.82
CA PRO A 964 8.91 41.33 -25.35
C PRO A 964 7.59 40.73 -24.86
N ILE A 965 7.07 41.25 -23.75
CA ILE A 965 5.74 40.97 -23.20
C ILE A 965 4.98 42.27 -22.98
N SER A 966 3.67 42.24 -23.14
CA SER A 966 2.82 43.40 -22.90
C SER A 966 2.35 43.47 -21.46
N GLN A 967 2.28 44.66 -20.90
CA GLN A 967 1.67 44.97 -19.62
C GLN A 967 0.68 46.13 -19.81
N ALA A 968 -0.45 46.05 -19.11
CA ALA A 968 -1.49 47.06 -19.17
C ALA A 968 -1.99 47.40 -17.78
N SER A 969 -2.35 48.66 -17.55
CA SER A 969 -2.97 49.12 -16.32
C SER A 969 -3.96 50.22 -16.62
N ILE A 970 -5.17 50.10 -16.09
CA ILE A 970 -6.21 51.14 -16.16
C ILE A 970 -6.76 51.43 -14.77
N ARG A 971 -7.07 52.70 -14.49
CA ARG A 971 -7.75 53.13 -13.27
C ARG A 971 -9.10 53.73 -13.65
N LEU A 972 -10.17 53.17 -13.10
CA LEU A 972 -11.55 53.53 -13.37
C LEU A 972 -12.17 54.15 -12.11
N LEU A 973 -13.07 55.11 -12.28
CA LEU A 973 -14.03 55.50 -11.27
C LEU A 973 -15.34 54.76 -11.54
N VAL A 974 -15.80 53.99 -10.56
CA VAL A 974 -17.07 53.27 -10.64
C VAL A 974 -17.99 53.74 -9.51
N GLU A 975 -19.29 53.70 -9.74
CA GLU A 975 -20.31 53.97 -8.73
C GLU A 975 -21.46 52.97 -8.85
N ASP A 976 -22.14 52.68 -7.75
CA ASP A 976 -23.32 51.79 -7.74
C ASP A 976 -24.61 52.52 -7.31
N GLY A 977 -24.56 53.85 -7.26
CA GLY A 977 -25.63 54.70 -6.73
C GLY A 977 -25.59 54.87 -5.20
N THR A 978 -24.83 54.05 -4.47
CA THR A 978 -24.65 54.18 -3.01
C THR A 978 -23.32 54.83 -2.64
N ALA A 979 -22.24 54.51 -3.36
CA ALA A 979 -20.91 55.09 -3.18
C ALA A 979 -20.08 55.07 -4.46
N GLU A 980 -18.98 55.83 -4.47
CA GLU A 980 -17.96 55.81 -5.53
C GLU A 980 -16.69 55.05 -5.09
N ALA A 981 -16.06 54.32 -6.02
CA ALA A 981 -14.82 53.60 -5.79
C ALA A 981 -13.85 53.72 -6.97
N VAL A 982 -12.54 53.70 -6.68
CA VAL A 982 -11.50 53.65 -7.71
C VAL A 982 -11.06 52.22 -7.91
N VAL A 983 -11.21 51.70 -9.12
CA VAL A 983 -10.85 50.32 -9.48
C VAL A 983 -9.60 50.31 -10.33
N THR A 984 -8.60 49.54 -9.93
CA THR A 984 -7.41 49.27 -10.74
C THR A 984 -7.56 47.92 -11.44
N CYS A 985 -7.54 47.92 -12.77
CA CYS A 985 -7.52 46.69 -13.58
C CYS A 985 -6.15 46.51 -14.24
N ARG A 986 -5.66 45.27 -14.35
CA ARG A 986 -4.33 44.97 -14.90
C ARG A 986 -4.39 43.96 -16.04
N ASN A 987 -3.46 44.12 -17.00
CA ASN A 987 -3.19 43.20 -18.08
C ASN A 987 -4.47 42.82 -18.87
N HIS A 988 -4.83 41.55 -18.93
CA HIS A 988 -6.02 41.07 -19.65
C HIS A 988 -7.33 41.70 -19.16
N GLN A 989 -7.41 42.13 -17.89
CA GLN A 989 -8.60 42.80 -17.36
C GLN A 989 -8.82 44.18 -18.00
N VAL A 990 -7.76 44.83 -18.52
CA VAL A 990 -7.87 46.11 -19.23
C VAL A 990 -8.64 45.95 -20.53
N ALA A 991 -8.48 44.82 -21.22
CA ALA A 991 -9.25 44.52 -22.43
C ALA A 991 -10.76 44.48 -22.13
N ALA A 992 -11.14 43.77 -21.07
CA ALA A 992 -12.54 43.68 -20.61
C ALA A 992 -13.08 45.05 -20.16
N ALA A 993 -12.28 45.83 -19.41
CA ALA A 993 -12.65 47.19 -19.01
C ALA A 993 -12.95 48.09 -20.22
N LEU A 994 -12.12 48.02 -21.26
CA LEU A 994 -12.30 48.78 -22.50
C LEU A 994 -13.39 48.22 -23.42
N GLY A 995 -13.95 47.05 -23.12
CA GLY A 995 -14.96 46.39 -23.96
C GLY A 995 -14.41 45.85 -25.29
N LEU A 996 -13.11 45.56 -25.36
CA LEU A 996 -12.44 45.10 -26.58
C LEU A 996 -12.44 43.57 -26.65
N CYS A 997 -12.73 43.01 -27.84
CA CYS A 997 -12.60 41.57 -28.03
C CYS A 997 -11.11 41.14 -28.09
N PRO A 998 -10.77 39.86 -27.87
CA PRO A 998 -9.38 39.41 -27.83
C PRO A 998 -8.56 39.71 -29.10
N SER A 999 -9.17 39.69 -30.28
CA SER A 999 -8.50 40.03 -31.55
C SER A 999 -8.18 41.51 -31.66
N GLU A 1000 -9.14 42.39 -31.31
CA GLU A 1000 -8.94 43.85 -31.30
C GLU A 1000 -7.88 44.25 -30.27
N TRP A 1001 -7.92 43.63 -29.09
CA TRP A 1001 -6.93 43.86 -28.04
C TRP A 1001 -5.51 43.46 -28.49
N ALA A 1002 -5.37 42.33 -29.17
CA ALA A 1002 -4.08 41.90 -29.71
C ALA A 1002 -3.56 42.90 -30.77
N SER A 1003 -4.41 43.32 -31.71
CA SER A 1003 -4.06 44.32 -32.71
C SER A 1003 -3.66 45.65 -32.07
N LEU A 1004 -4.40 46.12 -31.06
CA LEU A 1004 -4.07 47.34 -30.31
C LEU A 1004 -2.68 47.25 -29.65
N LEU A 1005 -2.38 46.12 -29.02
CA LEU A 1005 -1.07 45.90 -28.40
C LEU A 1005 0.08 45.87 -29.42
N GLU A 1006 -0.14 45.36 -30.63
CA GLU A 1006 0.84 45.41 -31.72
C GLU A 1006 1.15 46.86 -32.13
N PHE A 1007 0.14 47.73 -32.24
CA PHE A 1007 0.36 49.16 -32.51
C PHE A 1007 1.18 49.84 -31.40
N VAL A 1008 0.97 49.46 -30.14
CA VAL A 1008 1.76 49.98 -28.99
C VAL A 1008 3.22 49.48 -29.02
N GLN A 1009 3.53 48.41 -29.75
CA GLN A 1009 4.90 47.85 -29.81
C GLN A 1009 5.91 48.79 -30.48
N GLY A 1010 5.46 49.62 -31.41
CA GLY A 1010 6.26 50.68 -32.05
C GLY A 1010 6.82 51.68 -31.03
N PRO A 1011 5.96 52.48 -30.35
CA PRO A 1011 6.37 53.44 -29.33
C PRO A 1011 6.81 52.79 -28.01
N GLY A 1012 6.49 51.52 -27.77
CA GLY A 1012 6.87 50.73 -26.59
C GLY A 1012 6.18 51.11 -25.27
N LYS A 1013 5.71 52.35 -25.13
CA LYS A 1013 4.88 52.82 -24.01
C LYS A 1013 3.91 53.91 -24.48
N VAL A 1014 2.63 53.72 -24.14
CA VAL A 1014 1.58 54.73 -24.28
C VAL A 1014 0.94 54.91 -22.90
N ALA A 1015 0.90 56.16 -22.43
CA ALA A 1015 0.32 56.51 -21.14
C ALA A 1015 -0.57 57.74 -21.30
N LEU A 1016 -1.83 57.61 -20.89
CA LEU A 1016 -2.84 58.65 -20.91
C LEU A 1016 -3.27 58.94 -19.48
N GLN A 1017 -3.40 60.22 -19.15
CA GLN A 1017 -3.92 60.70 -17.89
C GLN A 1017 -5.09 61.62 -18.16
N PHE A 1018 -6.23 61.34 -17.53
CA PHE A 1018 -7.48 62.03 -17.77
C PHE A 1018 -7.80 62.89 -16.55
N THR A 1019 -7.94 64.19 -16.76
CA THR A 1019 -8.14 65.20 -15.72
C THR A 1019 -9.60 65.65 -15.68
N GLY A 1020 -10.53 64.72 -15.46
CA GLY A 1020 -11.97 65.03 -15.36
C GLY A 1020 -12.59 65.70 -16.60
N PRO A 1021 -13.87 66.07 -16.56
CA PRO A 1021 -14.54 66.72 -17.69
C PRO A 1021 -13.95 68.12 -17.93
N GLY A 1022 -13.27 68.33 -19.06
CA GLY A 1022 -12.88 69.66 -19.56
C GLY A 1022 -11.43 70.13 -19.33
N ALA A 1023 -10.51 69.30 -18.85
CA ALA A 1023 -9.11 69.69 -18.67
C ALA A 1023 -8.18 69.27 -19.83
N GLN A 1024 -7.12 70.07 -20.04
CA GLN A 1024 -6.11 69.85 -21.09
C GLN A 1024 -5.22 68.63 -20.81
N LEU A 1025 -4.73 68.05 -21.91
CA LEU A 1025 -3.94 66.83 -21.97
C LEU A 1025 -2.54 67.00 -21.35
N GLU A 1026 -2.26 66.29 -20.25
CA GLU A 1026 -0.89 65.99 -19.83
C GLU A 1026 -0.51 64.59 -20.32
N SER A 1027 -0.03 64.54 -21.57
CA SER A 1027 0.42 63.32 -22.23
C SER A 1027 1.94 63.31 -22.33
N SER A 1028 2.59 62.17 -22.04
CA SER A 1028 4.01 61.99 -22.38
C SER A 1028 4.23 61.71 -23.88
N ALA A 1029 3.15 61.44 -24.62
CA ALA A 1029 3.14 61.30 -26.07
C ALA A 1029 2.74 62.63 -26.72
N LYS A 1030 3.38 62.99 -27.84
CA LYS A 1030 2.97 64.18 -28.60
C LYS A 1030 1.50 64.02 -29.00
N THR A 1031 0.71 65.07 -28.82
CA THR A 1031 -0.74 65.18 -29.12
C THR A 1031 -1.16 64.76 -30.53
N ASP A 1032 -0.20 64.53 -31.44
CA ASP A 1032 -0.43 64.28 -32.87
C ASP A 1032 -0.37 62.79 -33.28
N GLU A 1033 -0.26 61.84 -32.33
CA GLU A 1033 -0.25 60.41 -32.64
C GLU A 1033 -1.68 59.81 -32.73
N PRO A 1034 -2.05 59.13 -33.84
CA PRO A 1034 -3.41 58.60 -34.06
C PRO A 1034 -3.84 57.58 -33.01
N LEU A 1035 -2.90 56.87 -32.40
CA LEU A 1035 -3.15 55.90 -31.33
C LEU A 1035 -3.60 56.57 -30.03
N ALA A 1036 -3.02 57.72 -29.66
CA ALA A 1036 -3.40 58.45 -28.47
C ALA A 1036 -4.81 59.04 -28.62
N LEU A 1037 -5.13 59.57 -29.81
CA LEU A 1037 -6.46 60.10 -30.14
C LEU A 1037 -7.54 59.00 -30.10
N PHE A 1038 -7.25 57.82 -30.69
CA PHE A 1038 -8.15 56.67 -30.63
C PHE A 1038 -8.45 56.26 -29.19
N LEU A 1039 -7.41 56.05 -28.37
CA LEU A 1039 -7.55 55.62 -26.98
C LEU A 1039 -8.27 56.67 -26.13
N TRP A 1040 -8.02 57.96 -26.37
CA TRP A 1040 -8.72 59.05 -25.69
C TRP A 1040 -10.21 59.03 -26.03
N THR A 1041 -10.55 58.92 -27.32
CA THR A 1041 -11.94 58.85 -27.80
C THR A 1041 -12.66 57.62 -27.23
N LEU A 1042 -11.99 56.46 -27.21
CA LEU A 1042 -12.53 55.22 -26.66
C LEU A 1042 -12.82 55.36 -25.15
N CYS A 1043 -11.86 55.85 -24.36
CA CYS A 1043 -11.99 55.97 -22.90
C CYS A 1043 -13.07 56.98 -22.47
N ALA A 1044 -13.41 57.96 -23.32
CA ALA A 1044 -14.47 58.93 -23.08
C ALA A 1044 -15.84 58.51 -23.67
N SER A 1045 -15.89 57.41 -24.42
CA SER A 1045 -17.11 56.96 -25.10
C SER A 1045 -18.05 56.18 -24.17
N ALA A 1046 -19.34 56.17 -24.52
CA ALA A 1046 -20.36 55.36 -23.85
C ALA A 1046 -20.11 53.84 -23.96
N SER A 1047 -19.22 53.39 -24.86
CA SER A 1047 -18.81 51.99 -24.95
C SER A 1047 -17.94 51.55 -23.76
N VAL A 1048 -17.20 52.48 -23.16
CA VAL A 1048 -16.39 52.23 -21.95
C VAL A 1048 -17.13 52.68 -20.70
N LEU A 1049 -17.78 53.84 -20.76
CA LEU A 1049 -18.57 54.41 -19.66
C LEU A 1049 -19.95 53.73 -19.61
N ARG A 1050 -19.98 52.49 -19.11
CA ARG A 1050 -21.12 51.58 -19.20
C ARG A 1050 -21.40 50.85 -17.86
N PRO A 1051 -22.60 50.26 -17.67
CA PRO A 1051 -22.85 49.38 -16.52
C PRO A 1051 -22.05 48.09 -16.62
N VAL A 1052 -21.52 47.62 -15.49
CA VAL A 1052 -20.67 46.42 -15.37
C VAL A 1052 -20.96 45.68 -14.06
N VAL A 1053 -20.75 44.37 -14.06
CA VAL A 1053 -20.69 43.57 -12.83
C VAL A 1053 -19.23 43.38 -12.47
N LEU A 1054 -18.81 44.01 -11.37
CA LEU A 1054 -17.43 44.02 -10.91
C LEU A 1054 -17.25 43.01 -9.78
N SER A 1055 -16.37 42.03 -9.98
CA SER A 1055 -15.80 41.25 -8.87
C SER A 1055 -14.46 41.86 -8.49
N PHE A 1056 -14.29 42.15 -7.21
CA PHE A 1056 -13.13 42.92 -6.74
C PHE A 1056 -12.56 42.38 -5.44
N GLU A 1057 -11.33 42.81 -5.16
CA GLU A 1057 -10.72 42.75 -3.84
C GLU A 1057 -10.28 44.16 -3.41
N LEU A 1058 -10.30 44.46 -2.12
CA LEU A 1058 -9.74 45.73 -1.63
C LEU A 1058 -8.24 45.79 -1.96
N GLU A 1059 -7.79 46.90 -2.57
CA GLU A 1059 -6.35 47.09 -2.86
C GLU A 1059 -5.52 47.12 -1.56
N ARG A 1060 -6.16 47.54 -0.47
CA ARG A 1060 -5.62 47.41 0.88
C ARG A 1060 -5.59 45.93 1.27
N LYS A 1061 -4.40 45.40 1.59
CA LYS A 1061 -4.29 44.06 2.19
C LYS A 1061 -5.09 43.96 3.50
N PRO A 1062 -5.80 42.86 3.75
CA PRO A 1062 -6.57 42.67 4.97
C PRO A 1062 -5.68 42.63 6.23
N SER A 1063 -4.40 42.28 6.08
CA SER A 1063 -3.43 42.28 7.18
C SER A 1063 -2.83 43.64 7.51
N LYS A 1064 -3.26 44.73 6.86
CA LYS A 1064 -2.69 46.06 7.05
C LYS A 1064 -3.30 46.77 8.27
N ILE A 1065 -2.45 47.21 9.19
CA ILE A 1065 -2.88 47.97 10.37
C ILE A 1065 -3.26 49.39 9.94
N ILE A 1066 -4.48 49.82 10.29
CA ILE A 1066 -5.02 51.12 9.92
C ILE A 1066 -5.01 52.02 11.17
N PRO A 1067 -4.26 53.13 11.16
CA PRO A 1067 -4.45 54.16 12.17
C PRO A 1067 -5.79 54.86 11.92
N SER A 1068 -6.55 55.13 12.97
CA SER A 1068 -7.76 55.95 12.90
C SER A 1068 -7.37 57.39 12.54
N GLU A 1069 -7.46 57.75 11.25
CA GLU A 1069 -7.27 59.12 10.78
C GLU A 1069 -8.62 59.87 10.76
N PRO A 1070 -8.68 61.12 11.25
CA PRO A 1070 -9.89 61.94 11.12
C PRO A 1070 -10.16 62.28 9.64
N PRO A 1071 -11.43 62.47 9.25
CA PRO A 1071 -11.79 62.83 7.87
C PRO A 1071 -11.17 64.19 7.49
N ARG A 1072 -10.71 64.30 6.25
CA ARG A 1072 -10.01 65.50 5.75
C ARG A 1072 -11.00 66.50 5.18
N LEU A 1073 -10.72 67.80 5.29
CA LEU A 1073 -11.50 68.84 4.61
C LEU A 1073 -11.13 68.89 3.13
N HIS A 1074 -12.13 68.79 2.25
CA HIS A 1074 -11.97 68.89 0.80
C HIS A 1074 -12.92 69.94 0.22
N ARG A 1075 -12.45 70.65 -0.80
CA ARG A 1075 -13.22 71.70 -1.48
C ARG A 1075 -13.93 71.08 -2.69
N PHE A 1076 -15.25 71.15 -2.69
CA PHE A 1076 -16.09 70.81 -3.83
C PHE A 1076 -16.63 72.09 -4.47
N GLN A 1077 -16.85 72.05 -5.78
CA GLN A 1077 -17.48 73.14 -6.52
C GLN A 1077 -18.76 72.59 -7.15
N CYS A 1078 -19.91 73.16 -6.76
CA CYS A 1078 -21.21 72.86 -7.38
C CYS A 1078 -21.69 74.14 -8.06
N GLY A 1079 -21.65 74.17 -9.40
CA GLY A 1079 -21.83 75.41 -10.16
C GLY A 1079 -20.74 76.44 -9.81
N GLU A 1080 -21.16 77.63 -9.40
CA GLU A 1080 -20.25 78.73 -9.03
C GLU A 1080 -19.89 78.75 -7.53
N LEU A 1081 -20.50 77.89 -6.70
CA LEU A 1081 -20.32 77.91 -5.25
C LEU A 1081 -19.28 76.87 -4.80
N PRO A 1082 -18.12 77.31 -4.26
CA PRO A 1082 -17.19 76.42 -3.59
C PRO A 1082 -17.62 76.20 -2.13
N PHE A 1083 -17.70 74.94 -1.70
CA PHE A 1083 -17.96 74.58 -0.31
C PHE A 1083 -16.96 73.53 0.17
N LEU A 1084 -16.73 73.50 1.49
CA LEU A 1084 -15.79 72.59 2.13
C LEU A 1084 -16.56 71.52 2.89
N THR A 1085 -16.28 70.24 2.62
CA THR A 1085 -16.87 69.11 3.35
C THR A 1085 -15.78 68.22 3.92
N ARG A 1086 -16.13 67.48 4.98
CA ARG A 1086 -15.26 66.43 5.54
C ARG A 1086 -15.44 65.17 4.71
N VAL A 1087 -14.35 64.66 4.15
CA VAL A 1087 -14.34 63.45 3.32
C VAL A 1087 -13.47 62.38 3.93
N HIS A 1088 -13.97 61.15 3.87
CA HIS A 1088 -13.17 59.96 4.14
C HIS A 1088 -12.27 59.65 2.93
N PRO A 1089 -11.17 58.91 3.13
CA PRO A 1089 -10.36 58.41 2.01
C PRO A 1089 -11.23 57.59 1.05
N ARG A 1090 -11.12 57.88 -0.26
CA ARG A 1090 -11.88 57.18 -1.30
C ARG A 1090 -11.56 55.67 -1.32
N ILE A 1091 -12.57 54.84 -1.56
CA ILE A 1091 -12.45 53.39 -1.68
C ILE A 1091 -11.53 53.05 -2.86
N ARG A 1092 -10.57 52.14 -2.63
CA ARG A 1092 -9.66 51.64 -3.66
C ARG A 1092 -9.74 50.12 -3.78
N LEU A 1093 -10.05 49.67 -4.99
CA LEU A 1093 -10.32 48.29 -5.33
C LEU A 1093 -9.35 47.81 -6.40
N SER A 1094 -9.03 46.53 -6.35
CA SER A 1094 -8.36 45.79 -7.43
C SER A 1094 -9.37 44.88 -8.09
N CYS A 1095 -9.44 44.92 -9.42
CA CYS A 1095 -10.34 44.07 -10.18
C CYS A 1095 -9.90 42.61 -10.12
N LEU A 1096 -10.85 41.69 -9.93
CA LEU A 1096 -10.66 40.25 -10.11
C LEU A 1096 -11.23 39.83 -11.47
N SER A 1097 -12.47 40.25 -11.76
CA SER A 1097 -13.11 40.09 -13.06
C SER A 1097 -14.11 41.20 -13.32
N LEU A 1098 -14.30 41.53 -14.59
CA LEU A 1098 -15.34 42.43 -15.09
C LEU A 1098 -16.23 41.66 -16.04
N GLN A 1099 -17.54 41.74 -15.85
CA GLN A 1099 -18.55 41.11 -16.69
C GLN A 1099 -19.61 42.13 -17.09
N GLU A 1100 -20.27 41.88 -18.23
CA GLU A 1100 -21.45 42.65 -18.61
C GLU A 1100 -22.65 42.22 -17.75
N PRO A 1101 -23.56 43.13 -17.39
CA PRO A 1101 -24.79 42.79 -16.69
C PRO A 1101 -25.66 41.86 -17.56
N GLN A 1102 -26.10 40.74 -16.99
CA GLN A 1102 -27.02 39.83 -17.68
C GLN A 1102 -28.40 40.49 -17.80
N HIS A 1103 -28.94 40.60 -19.01
CA HIS A 1103 -30.31 41.03 -19.21
C HIS A 1103 -31.28 39.91 -18.79
N PRO A 1104 -32.35 40.22 -18.03
CA PRO A 1104 -33.32 39.21 -17.58
C PRO A 1104 -34.06 38.49 -18.73
N SER A 1105 -33.96 38.97 -19.97
CA SER A 1105 -34.53 38.34 -21.17
C SER A 1105 -33.79 37.07 -21.63
N ASP A 1106 -32.56 36.79 -21.17
CA ASP A 1106 -31.79 35.60 -21.58
C ASP A 1106 -32.01 34.38 -20.66
N LEU A 1107 -32.72 34.54 -19.53
CA LEU A 1107 -33.11 33.43 -18.66
C LEU A 1107 -34.22 32.54 -19.26
N GLY A 1108 -34.93 33.01 -20.29
CA GLY A 1108 -36.01 32.26 -20.94
C GLY A 1108 -35.56 31.22 -21.98
N ALA A 1109 -34.32 31.29 -22.46
CA ALA A 1109 -33.85 30.44 -23.58
C ALA A 1109 -32.95 29.26 -23.16
N LEU A 1110 -32.54 29.18 -21.90
CA LEU A 1110 -31.58 28.17 -21.40
C LEU A 1110 -32.22 27.02 -20.59
N VAL A 1111 -33.55 26.96 -20.48
CA VAL A 1111 -34.27 25.88 -19.76
C VAL A 1111 -34.77 24.78 -20.71
N SER A 1112 -34.52 24.85 -22.02
CA SER A 1112 -34.96 23.81 -22.97
C SER A 1112 -33.84 22.92 -23.54
N SER A 1113 -32.82 22.60 -22.74
CA SER A 1113 -31.97 21.43 -22.99
C SER A 1113 -31.23 20.99 -21.72
N CYS A 1114 -31.91 20.22 -20.88
CA CYS A 1114 -31.33 19.17 -20.06
C CYS A 1114 -32.15 17.91 -20.28
#